data_AF-A0A511N851-F1
#
_entry.id   AF-A0A511N851-F1
#
_cell.length_a   1.000
_cell.length_b   1.000
_cell.length_c   1.000
_cell.angle_alpha   90.00
_cell.angle_beta   90.00
_cell.angle_gamma   90.00
#
_symmetry.space_group_name_H-M   'P 1'
#
loop_
_entity.id
_entity.type
_entity.pdbx_description
1 polymer ?
#
loop_
_entity_poly.entity_id
_entity_poly.type
_entity_poly.pdbx_seq_one_letter_code
_entity_poly.pdbx_strand_id
1 'polypeptide(L)'
;MHKRMMGGAFLLTLALVVSSCSSQTSTLEQVQSNAAGGLQVHYKKPSTWTGANIHYWNTVASPALAGTTWPGLSMTSEGNSWYTYTLPNATSSSLLFVNPGNTSQKTADLSRNRDGWFNGTTWYETNPDVAGAGLTVHFKKPASWGKANIHFWNVAAQPTIANSTFPGVTMIDEGNGWFKYSFANASSANLLFVDGNNTAQKTGDLYRVVKEGWYDPSSSTWSDTSPVCSNTTTVGNPTALTGTAGDKQVKLTWTASADCQVTGYKVYQKTSAQTTYTLLTTTALAKTTNTYTATGLTNGTTYNYKVVAVNSAGTESSGATATATPVTPPGGITLHFKKPAGWSNANIHYWSVTASPAMANTTWPGVATTPEGCGWSRYTFSGATNVNALFVDPANTAAKTADLTNRTADGWYDGNTMSWVTAPTLPSGALTNPTNAAGNATTGQVQLTWTAPSDCRVSGIRVYRKTSAETNYTLQGTLGSTSTSYISTGLTGGTTYHFKITSTDGSTESSGVVVTATPPACTTGPVGNPGSLNGSAGPNSFTLNWTASSDCQVTGYKVYRKLSSESNYTLATSTPLDKNATSYTVGGLTAGSTYNFKVVAVNSTGTESTGLTTSGVPLQPAARTDFREESIYFVMTTRFYDGDTSNNTYCWDDGTAGNTGDPCWRGDFKGLIEKLDYIKALGFSAIWVTPVVKNISGYDYHGYHASNFKEVDPRYLSQGISYQTLIDEVHKRGMKIVQDVVFNHTGNFGEENLYPMFKKDPTKPDTAANLLNIAPAGLLPSNYSTLTPAAQYQARITAMKEDSKDTSGIYHHEKSLSWESYTVQTGQIAGDAVDLNTENPTTYNYIVDAYNKYIDMGVDAFRVDTVKHISRLTFNKVFNPAFKARGGPNFYMFGEVATRYRQVWNSGIPAVSTPFYTWAESKSYPWSSTDRLVNEASTLQHWNDNTSVSTQPTSTNHLLNGNNYRAVNNSLRGGMDVIDFPMHWNFANARDAFGVATGGDQYYADATWNVTYVDSHDYAPDGAPENQRFSLGQDVWAENLSLMFTFRGIPTLYYGSEVEFKKGMVIDVGPNKPLEQTGRAYFGNNITGSVSVSNFGKYSGATGNLATTLEHPLAQHIRQLNLIRRAVPALQKGQYSLEGVSGGAMAFKRRFTSSTTDSFALVAVSGDATFTGIPNGTYTDAVTGDVKTVSNGSLSINAPGKGNLRVYVLSTAMTPAPGKVVDRTGLTYLK
;
A
#
# COMPACT_ATOMS: atom_id res chain seq x y z
N MET A 1 26.20 14.46 -23.56
CA MET A 1 27.13 15.47 -22.98
C MET A 1 28.02 14.79 -21.95
N HIS A 2 29.35 14.89 -22.12
CA HIS A 2 30.37 14.35 -21.21
C HIS A 2 31.04 15.50 -20.46
N LYS A 3 31.41 15.30 -19.18
CA LYS A 3 32.67 15.85 -18.62
C LYS A 3 33.10 15.13 -17.34
N ARG A 4 34.33 14.61 -17.39
CA ARG A 4 35.17 14.05 -16.31
C ARG A 4 35.58 15.11 -15.29
N MET A 5 36.00 14.70 -14.09
CA MET A 5 37.36 14.98 -13.57
C MET A 5 37.72 14.14 -12.33
N MET A 6 38.98 13.71 -12.31
CA MET A 6 39.69 12.92 -11.30
C MET A 6 40.40 13.81 -10.27
N GLY A 7 40.73 13.25 -9.10
CA GLY A 7 42.07 13.35 -8.51
C GLY A 7 42.24 14.20 -7.24
N GLY A 8 42.82 13.60 -6.19
CA GLY A 8 43.38 14.31 -5.04
C GLY A 8 43.68 13.42 -3.83
N ALA A 9 44.91 12.96 -3.70
CA ALA A 9 45.44 12.24 -2.54
C ALA A 9 45.97 13.21 -1.47
N PHE A 10 45.80 12.90 -0.17
CA PHE A 10 46.62 13.46 0.92
C PHE A 10 46.76 12.47 2.10
N LEU A 11 47.98 12.36 2.62
CA LEU A 11 48.46 11.49 3.70
C LEU A 11 48.40 12.17 5.09
N LEU A 12 48.35 11.31 6.14
CA LEU A 12 48.72 11.48 7.57
C LEU A 12 47.87 12.47 8.42
N THR A 13 47.37 12.13 9.62
CA THR A 13 48.12 11.68 10.82
C THR A 13 47.27 10.85 11.79
N LEU A 14 47.96 9.98 12.50
CA LEU A 14 47.54 9.03 13.54
C LEU A 14 47.24 9.72 14.89
N ALA A 15 46.13 9.38 15.56
CA ALA A 15 45.98 9.51 17.00
C ALA A 15 45.04 8.41 17.54
N LEU A 16 45.61 7.45 18.27
CA LEU A 16 44.90 6.46 19.07
C LEU A 16 44.32 7.13 20.33
N VAL A 17 43.02 6.93 20.60
CA VAL A 17 42.48 6.86 21.97
C VAL A 17 41.43 5.74 22.00
N VAL A 18 41.66 4.75 22.85
CA VAL A 18 40.77 3.63 23.13
C VAL A 18 39.85 4.03 24.29
N SER A 19 38.53 3.96 24.15
CA SER A 19 37.64 3.56 25.27
C SER A 19 36.18 3.28 24.85
N SER A 20 35.71 2.09 25.27
CA SER A 20 34.36 1.70 25.71
C SER A 20 33.10 1.87 24.82
N CYS A 21 32.46 0.73 24.64
CA CYS A 21 31.11 0.46 24.14
C CYS A 21 29.99 1.00 25.08
N SER A 22 28.93 1.59 24.51
CA SER A 22 27.58 1.55 25.08
C SER A 22 26.51 1.85 24.01
N SER A 23 25.73 0.84 23.65
CA SER A 23 24.54 0.94 22.80
C SER A 23 23.38 1.60 23.55
N GLN A 24 22.85 2.71 23.03
CA GLN A 24 21.55 3.24 23.43
C GLN A 24 20.46 2.64 22.54
N THR A 25 19.54 1.90 23.15
CA THR A 25 18.27 1.48 22.56
C THR A 25 17.20 2.54 22.85
N SER A 26 16.68 3.19 21.81
CA SER A 26 15.47 4.02 21.89
C SER A 26 14.22 3.17 21.59
N THR A 27 13.24 3.25 22.49
CA THR A 27 11.96 2.55 22.50
C THR A 27 11.01 2.99 21.39
N LEU A 28 10.42 2.02 20.68
CA LEU A 28 9.32 2.19 19.72
C LEU A 28 7.99 2.41 20.45
N GLU A 29 7.20 3.36 19.95
CA GLU A 29 5.79 3.56 20.30
C GLU A 29 4.96 2.37 19.82
N GLN A 30 4.18 1.80 20.74
CA GLN A 30 3.38 0.61 20.55
C GLN A 30 2.02 0.98 19.95
N VAL A 31 1.75 0.53 18.73
CA VAL A 31 0.42 0.52 18.11
C VAL A 31 -0.48 -0.44 18.91
N GLN A 32 -1.65 0.04 19.35
CA GLN A 32 -2.65 -0.77 20.04
C GLN A 32 -3.16 -1.91 19.15
N SER A 33 -2.89 -3.15 19.54
CA SER A 33 -3.61 -4.34 19.06
C SER A 33 -4.83 -4.58 19.95
N ASN A 34 -6.03 -4.73 19.36
CA ASN A 34 -7.25 -5.07 20.10
C ASN A 34 -7.08 -6.37 20.89
N ALA A 35 -7.26 -6.29 22.21
CA ALA A 35 -7.28 -7.43 23.10
C ALA A 35 -8.67 -8.11 23.09
N ALA A 36 -8.67 -9.45 23.03
CA ALA A 36 -9.69 -10.39 23.51
C ALA A 36 -11.16 -9.90 23.62
N GLY A 37 -12.03 -10.27 22.68
CA GLY A 37 -13.48 -10.04 22.81
C GLY A 37 -14.40 -10.64 21.74
N GLY A 38 -13.89 -10.90 20.53
CA GLY A 38 -14.72 -11.27 19.37
C GLY A 38 -15.13 -10.05 18.53
N LEU A 39 -15.84 -10.28 17.43
CA LEU A 39 -16.23 -9.25 16.45
C LEU A 39 -17.47 -8.49 16.93
N GLN A 40 -17.34 -7.20 17.25
CA GLN A 40 -18.43 -6.36 17.76
C GLN A 40 -19.08 -5.54 16.63
N VAL A 41 -20.36 -5.78 16.37
CA VAL A 41 -21.11 -5.07 15.34
C VAL A 41 -22.25 -4.26 15.95
N HIS A 42 -22.41 -3.03 15.47
CA HIS A 42 -23.44 -2.10 15.86
C HIS A 42 -24.35 -1.81 14.66
N TYR A 43 -25.66 -1.71 14.87
CA TYR A 43 -26.67 -1.48 13.84
C TYR A 43 -27.66 -0.38 14.25
N LYS A 44 -27.81 0.66 13.44
CA LYS A 44 -28.83 1.70 13.64
C LYS A 44 -30.13 1.22 13.04
N LYS A 45 -31.08 0.83 13.88
CA LYS A 45 -32.40 0.40 13.38
C LYS A 45 -33.14 1.58 12.74
N PRO A 46 -33.86 1.35 11.64
CA PRO A 46 -34.84 2.30 11.14
C PRO A 46 -35.92 2.61 12.19
N SER A 47 -36.48 3.81 12.14
CA SER A 47 -37.59 4.21 13.03
C SER A 47 -38.82 3.30 12.92
N THR A 48 -38.99 2.64 11.77
CA THR A 48 -40.08 1.68 11.49
C THR A 48 -39.88 0.29 12.10
N TRP A 49 -38.68 -0.03 12.61
CA TRP A 49 -38.38 -1.34 13.20
C TRP A 49 -38.69 -1.34 14.70
N THR A 50 -39.25 -2.44 15.22
CA THR A 50 -39.57 -2.58 16.65
C THR A 50 -38.36 -2.99 17.48
N GLY A 51 -37.33 -3.56 16.85
CA GLY A 51 -36.03 -3.93 17.43
C GLY A 51 -35.06 -4.37 16.34
N ALA A 52 -33.94 -5.00 16.72
CA ALA A 52 -32.99 -5.59 15.77
C ALA A 52 -32.51 -6.97 16.24
N ASN A 53 -32.62 -7.97 15.36
CA ASN A 53 -31.95 -9.26 15.48
C ASN A 53 -30.77 -9.31 14.49
N ILE A 54 -29.75 -10.12 14.80
CA ILE A 54 -28.64 -10.45 13.91
C ILE A 54 -28.71 -11.93 13.52
N HIS A 55 -28.73 -12.19 12.21
CA HIS A 55 -28.57 -13.53 11.65
C HIS A 55 -27.18 -13.63 11.02
N TYR A 56 -26.42 -14.70 11.29
CA TYR A 56 -25.04 -14.82 10.83
C TYR A 56 -24.68 -16.25 10.42
N TRP A 57 -23.79 -16.37 9.44
CA TRP A 57 -23.29 -17.64 8.87
C TRP A 57 -21.85 -17.45 8.36
N ASN A 58 -21.18 -18.57 8.01
CA ASN A 58 -19.78 -18.57 7.57
C ASN A 58 -18.82 -17.83 8.54
N THR A 59 -19.06 -17.97 9.85
CA THR A 59 -18.29 -17.28 10.90
C THR A 59 -16.94 -17.96 11.12
N VAL A 60 -15.84 -17.22 10.97
CA VAL A 60 -14.49 -17.68 11.32
C VAL A 60 -14.25 -17.34 12.78
N ALA A 61 -14.17 -18.35 13.65
CA ALA A 61 -13.95 -18.19 15.08
C ALA A 61 -13.14 -19.37 15.68
N SER A 62 -12.52 -19.16 16.84
CA SER A 62 -11.83 -20.21 17.59
C SER A 62 -12.29 -20.24 19.07
N PRO A 63 -13.02 -21.26 19.52
CA PRO A 63 -13.51 -22.41 18.75
C PRO A 63 -14.54 -22.00 17.68
N ALA A 64 -14.75 -22.87 16.68
CA ALA A 64 -15.65 -22.61 15.56
C ALA A 64 -17.07 -22.28 16.05
N LEU A 65 -17.65 -21.18 15.55
CA LEU A 65 -19.01 -20.74 15.83
C LEU A 65 -19.96 -21.27 14.77
N ALA A 66 -21.00 -22.00 15.19
CA ALA A 66 -22.09 -22.38 14.29
C ALA A 66 -22.94 -21.15 13.92
N GLY A 67 -23.41 -21.08 12.68
CA GLY A 67 -24.33 -20.03 12.24
C GLY A 67 -25.65 -20.04 13.01
N THR A 68 -26.34 -18.90 13.08
CA THR A 68 -27.62 -18.82 13.80
C THR A 68 -28.75 -19.40 12.98
N THR A 69 -29.81 -19.87 13.63
CA THR A 69 -31.07 -20.24 12.95
C THR A 69 -31.87 -18.99 12.60
N TRP A 70 -32.61 -19.00 11.51
CA TRP A 70 -33.52 -17.91 11.12
C TRP A 70 -34.61 -17.67 12.18
N PRO A 71 -34.97 -16.42 12.56
CA PRO A 71 -34.53 -15.12 12.02
C PRO A 71 -33.36 -14.45 12.77
N GLY A 72 -32.47 -15.22 13.41
CA GLY A 72 -31.31 -14.70 14.12
C GLY A 72 -31.54 -14.37 15.60
N LEU A 73 -30.49 -13.90 16.28
CA LEU A 73 -30.43 -13.62 17.72
C LEU A 73 -30.73 -12.15 18.02
N SER A 74 -31.36 -11.83 19.14
CA SER A 74 -31.65 -10.43 19.51
C SER A 74 -30.40 -9.64 19.87
N MET A 75 -30.32 -8.42 19.36
CA MET A 75 -29.25 -7.46 19.65
C MET A 75 -29.61 -6.57 20.85
N THR A 76 -28.60 -6.02 21.51
CA THR A 76 -28.76 -5.14 22.68
C THR A 76 -28.85 -3.68 22.25
N SER A 77 -29.89 -2.95 22.65
CA SER A 77 -30.01 -1.52 22.34
C SER A 77 -28.94 -0.68 23.06
N GLU A 78 -28.24 0.18 22.33
CA GLU A 78 -27.24 1.14 22.83
C GLU A 78 -27.77 2.58 22.93
N GLY A 79 -29.04 2.80 22.55
CA GLY A 79 -29.63 4.14 22.49
C GLY A 79 -29.40 4.83 21.16
N ASN A 80 -30.06 5.97 20.91
CA ASN A 80 -30.04 6.68 19.61
C ASN A 80 -30.36 5.78 18.39
N SER A 81 -31.23 4.79 18.60
CA SER A 81 -31.58 3.73 17.64
C SER A 81 -30.46 2.75 17.28
N TRP A 82 -29.30 2.78 17.94
CA TRP A 82 -28.23 1.80 17.77
C TRP A 82 -28.45 0.53 18.60
N TYR A 83 -28.03 -0.60 18.05
CA TYR A 83 -28.08 -1.93 18.64
C TYR A 83 -26.74 -2.63 18.45
N THR A 84 -26.21 -3.31 19.45
CA THR A 84 -24.93 -4.02 19.36
C THR A 84 -25.07 -5.52 19.57
N TYR A 85 -24.17 -6.27 18.95
CA TYR A 85 -23.96 -7.68 19.19
C TYR A 85 -22.49 -8.04 19.01
N THR A 86 -21.95 -8.84 19.93
CA THR A 86 -20.58 -9.34 19.85
C THR A 86 -20.60 -10.81 19.44
N LEU A 87 -19.96 -11.14 18.32
CA LEU A 87 -19.72 -12.51 17.89
C LEU A 87 -18.47 -13.04 18.60
N PRO A 88 -18.60 -13.91 19.61
CA PRO A 88 -17.50 -14.23 20.52
C PRO A 88 -16.38 -15.00 19.80
N ASN A 89 -15.13 -14.56 19.98
CA ASN A 89 -13.96 -15.16 19.33
C ASN A 89 -14.01 -15.21 17.79
N ALA A 90 -14.93 -14.49 17.16
CA ALA A 90 -15.02 -14.39 15.70
C ALA A 90 -14.06 -13.32 15.17
N THR A 91 -13.37 -13.64 14.08
CA THR A 91 -12.54 -12.70 13.32
C THR A 91 -13.22 -12.24 12.05
N SER A 92 -14.22 -13.00 11.54
CA SER A 92 -15.10 -12.56 10.46
C SER A 92 -16.43 -13.32 10.45
N SER A 93 -17.45 -12.73 9.84
CA SER A 93 -18.75 -13.38 9.62
C SER A 93 -19.52 -12.76 8.46
N SER A 94 -20.28 -13.57 7.73
CA SER A 94 -21.44 -13.08 6.98
C SER A 94 -22.59 -12.87 7.96
N LEU A 95 -23.34 -11.77 7.80
CA LEU A 95 -24.43 -11.41 8.70
C LEU A 95 -25.48 -10.52 8.03
N LEU A 96 -26.66 -10.45 8.61
CA LEU A 96 -27.67 -9.46 8.27
C LEU A 96 -28.49 -9.08 9.51
N PHE A 97 -29.17 -7.94 9.46
CA PHE A 97 -30.03 -7.47 10.54
C PHE A 97 -31.51 -7.66 10.17
N VAL A 98 -32.34 -8.10 11.11
CA VAL A 98 -33.77 -8.43 10.91
C VAL A 98 -34.63 -7.71 11.94
N ASN A 99 -35.79 -7.18 11.52
CA ASN A 99 -36.80 -6.67 12.44
C ASN A 99 -37.52 -7.84 13.15
N PRO A 100 -37.42 -7.99 14.48
CA PRO A 100 -38.09 -9.07 15.20
C PRO A 100 -39.63 -9.00 15.13
N GLY A 101 -40.21 -7.81 14.89
CA GLY A 101 -41.65 -7.64 14.72
C GLY A 101 -42.18 -7.96 13.32
N ASN A 102 -41.31 -8.06 12.31
CA ASN A 102 -41.66 -8.43 10.93
C ASN A 102 -40.42 -8.92 10.18
N THR A 103 -40.23 -10.24 10.09
CA THR A 103 -39.02 -10.87 9.53
C THR A 103 -38.86 -10.69 8.01
N SER A 104 -39.86 -10.12 7.32
CA SER A 104 -39.73 -9.69 5.93
C SER A 104 -38.90 -8.40 5.80
N GLN A 105 -38.79 -7.61 6.88
CA GLN A 105 -37.96 -6.40 6.95
C GLN A 105 -36.57 -6.76 7.47
N LYS A 106 -35.59 -6.74 6.57
CA LYS A 106 -34.19 -7.11 6.83
C LYS A 106 -33.24 -6.31 5.96
N THR A 107 -31.97 -6.25 6.34
CA THR A 107 -30.91 -5.73 5.47
C THR A 107 -30.60 -6.73 4.35
N ALA A 108 -29.84 -6.31 3.34
CA ALA A 108 -29.15 -7.23 2.45
C ALA A 108 -28.10 -8.04 3.24
N ASP A 109 -27.54 -9.07 2.61
CA ASP A 109 -26.43 -9.83 3.16
C ASP A 109 -25.20 -8.94 3.30
N LEU A 110 -24.62 -8.90 4.50
CA LEU A 110 -23.45 -8.10 4.86
C LEU A 110 -22.29 -9.03 5.24
N SER A 111 -21.07 -8.49 5.24
CA SER A 111 -19.88 -9.19 5.73
C SER A 111 -19.04 -8.26 6.58
N ARG A 112 -18.45 -8.80 7.66
CA ARG A 112 -17.55 -8.05 8.55
C ARG A 112 -16.37 -8.90 9.00
N ASN A 113 -15.20 -8.27 9.12
CA ASN A 113 -13.97 -8.86 9.64
C ASN A 113 -13.27 -7.99 10.70
N ARG A 114 -13.97 -6.96 11.19
CA ARG A 114 -13.56 -6.03 12.25
C ARG A 114 -14.79 -5.29 12.79
N ASP A 115 -14.65 -4.74 13.99
CA ASP A 115 -15.73 -4.03 14.66
C ASP A 115 -16.30 -2.91 13.79
N GLY A 116 -17.57 -2.57 13.96
CA GLY A 116 -18.12 -1.46 13.17
C GLY A 116 -19.57 -1.13 13.43
N TRP A 117 -19.96 0.06 12.99
CA TRP A 117 -21.26 0.67 13.13
C TRP A 117 -21.96 0.77 11.78
N PHE A 118 -23.05 0.02 11.57
CA PHE A 118 -23.86 0.03 10.35
C PHE A 118 -25.11 0.87 10.54
N ASN A 119 -25.25 1.99 9.83
CA ASN A 119 -26.43 2.87 9.99
C ASN A 119 -27.67 2.43 9.17
N GLY A 120 -27.63 1.25 8.54
CA GLY A 120 -28.63 0.78 7.58
C GLY A 120 -28.19 0.85 6.12
N THR A 121 -27.19 1.65 5.79
CA THR A 121 -26.64 1.77 4.43
C THR A 121 -25.12 1.72 4.40
N THR A 122 -24.46 2.33 5.39
CA THR A 122 -23.00 2.50 5.45
C THR A 122 -22.44 1.99 6.76
N TRP A 123 -21.25 1.43 6.64
CA TRP A 123 -20.42 0.89 7.71
C TRP A 123 -19.37 1.92 8.14
N TYR A 124 -19.24 2.15 9.44
CA TYR A 124 -18.25 3.05 10.05
C TYR A 124 -17.39 2.26 11.04
N GLU A 125 -16.13 2.67 11.22
CA GLU A 125 -15.19 1.98 12.10
C GLU A 125 -15.22 2.52 13.54
N THR A 126 -15.86 3.66 13.75
CA THR A 126 -16.21 4.24 15.06
C THR A 126 -17.64 4.78 15.00
N ASN A 127 -18.26 5.04 16.15
CA ASN A 127 -19.62 5.57 16.17
C ASN A 127 -19.68 6.90 15.37
N PRO A 128 -20.42 6.95 14.24
CA PRO A 128 -20.46 8.12 13.37
C PRO A 128 -21.17 9.32 14.01
N ASP A 129 -21.82 9.13 15.16
CA ASP A 129 -22.49 10.20 15.91
C ASP A 129 -21.53 11.01 16.82
N VAL A 130 -20.20 10.78 16.75
CA VAL A 130 -19.17 11.50 17.56
C VAL A 130 -17.99 12.02 16.71
N ALA A 131 -17.63 13.32 16.75
CA ALA A 131 -16.59 13.94 15.89
C ALA A 131 -15.72 15.07 16.53
N GLY A 132 -14.40 15.08 16.24
CA GLY A 132 -13.47 16.22 15.97
C GLY A 132 -13.01 17.23 17.07
N ALA A 133 -11.69 17.51 17.19
CA ALA A 133 -11.05 18.33 18.26
C ALA A 133 -10.81 19.87 17.99
N GLY A 134 -11.39 20.48 16.95
CA GLY A 134 -11.33 21.94 16.68
C GLY A 134 -10.09 22.46 15.90
N LEU A 135 -10.22 23.64 15.23
CA LEU A 135 -9.21 24.29 14.36
C LEU A 135 -9.01 25.78 14.75
N THR A 136 -7.77 26.25 14.91
CA THR A 136 -7.45 27.67 15.21
C THR A 136 -6.50 28.26 14.17
N VAL A 137 -6.71 29.52 13.76
CA VAL A 137 -5.83 30.23 12.82
C VAL A 137 -5.43 31.60 13.37
N HIS A 138 -4.20 32.02 13.07
CA HIS A 138 -3.57 33.28 13.47
C HIS A 138 -3.16 34.07 12.21
N PHE A 139 -3.32 35.38 12.23
CA PHE A 139 -3.12 36.28 11.10
C PHE A 139 -2.31 37.50 11.49
N LYS A 140 -1.23 37.80 10.76
CA LYS A 140 -0.46 39.03 10.94
C LYS A 140 -1.17 40.16 10.19
N LYS A 141 -1.81 41.08 10.92
CA LYS A 141 -2.50 42.21 10.30
C LYS A 141 -1.48 43.19 9.70
N PRO A 142 -1.57 43.52 8.40
CA PRO A 142 -0.78 44.60 7.82
C PRO A 142 -0.97 45.92 8.58
N ALA A 143 0.09 46.72 8.69
CA ALA A 143 0.02 48.02 9.38
C ALA A 143 -0.98 48.98 8.72
N SER A 144 -1.22 48.83 7.41
CA SER A 144 -2.17 49.63 6.63
C SER A 144 -3.64 49.28 6.89
N TRP A 145 -3.95 48.12 7.49
CA TRP A 145 -5.32 47.68 7.70
C TRP A 145 -5.90 48.24 9.00
N GLY A 146 -7.16 48.69 8.96
CA GLY A 146 -7.89 49.19 10.12
C GLY A 146 -8.33 48.10 11.09
N LYS A 147 -8.92 47.01 10.60
CA LYS A 147 -9.52 45.95 11.44
C LYS A 147 -9.34 44.56 10.83
N ALA A 148 -8.86 43.56 11.58
CA ALA A 148 -8.71 42.20 11.05
C ALA A 148 -10.02 41.39 11.15
N ASN A 149 -10.60 41.02 10.01
CA ASN A 149 -11.70 40.07 9.90
C ASN A 149 -11.27 38.80 9.16
N ILE A 150 -11.96 37.69 9.42
CA ILE A 150 -11.84 36.40 8.70
C ILE A 150 -13.18 36.02 8.06
N HIS A 151 -13.17 35.81 6.75
CA HIS A 151 -14.30 35.25 6.02
C HIS A 151 -14.00 33.79 5.67
N PHE A 152 -14.94 32.87 5.91
CA PHE A 152 -14.77 31.43 5.75
C PHE A 152 -16.00 30.73 5.17
N TRP A 153 -15.76 29.60 4.47
CA TRP A 153 -16.78 28.73 3.87
C TRP A 153 -16.31 27.28 3.80
N ASN A 154 -17.23 26.36 3.51
CA ASN A 154 -16.96 24.91 3.42
C ASN A 154 -16.21 24.37 4.66
N VAL A 155 -16.63 24.81 5.85
CA VAL A 155 -16.02 24.38 7.10
C VAL A 155 -16.44 22.93 7.38
N ALA A 156 -15.47 22.02 7.40
CA ALA A 156 -15.73 20.62 7.75
C ALA A 156 -15.81 20.52 9.28
N ALA A 157 -17.01 20.61 9.84
CA ALA A 157 -17.28 20.56 11.28
C ALA A 157 -18.56 19.79 11.61
N GLN A 158 -18.67 19.25 12.83
CA GLN A 158 -19.91 18.68 13.35
C GLN A 158 -20.26 19.25 14.75
N PRO A 159 -21.42 19.92 14.92
CA PRO A 159 -22.38 20.25 13.86
C PRO A 159 -21.77 21.19 12.82
N THR A 160 -22.35 21.18 11.62
CA THR A 160 -21.88 21.98 10.49
C THR A 160 -21.80 23.46 10.88
N ILE A 161 -20.62 24.07 10.72
CA ILE A 161 -20.45 25.52 10.88
C ILE A 161 -20.91 26.18 9.59
N ALA A 162 -21.91 27.06 9.69
CA ALA A 162 -22.40 27.85 8.56
C ALA A 162 -21.31 28.78 8.03
N ASN A 163 -21.29 29.00 6.71
CA ASN A 163 -20.39 29.95 6.08
C ASN A 163 -20.58 31.35 6.70
N SER A 164 -19.49 32.07 6.94
CA SER A 164 -19.59 33.45 7.41
C SER A 164 -20.16 34.35 6.31
N THR A 165 -20.87 35.41 6.67
CA THR A 165 -21.25 36.46 5.72
C THR A 165 -20.05 37.37 5.44
N PHE A 166 -19.86 37.81 4.19
CA PHE A 166 -18.78 38.74 3.83
C PHE A 166 -19.06 40.14 4.43
N PRO A 167 -18.08 40.86 5.01
CA PRO A 167 -16.61 40.68 4.96
C PRO A 167 -16.01 39.80 6.07
N GLY A 168 -16.80 38.90 6.67
CA GLY A 168 -16.33 37.95 7.66
C GLY A 168 -16.49 38.42 9.11
N VAL A 169 -16.02 37.59 10.03
CA VAL A 169 -16.11 37.78 11.49
C VAL A 169 -14.84 38.47 11.99
N THR A 170 -14.96 39.37 12.97
CA THR A 170 -13.80 40.04 13.57
C THR A 170 -12.93 39.06 14.35
N MET A 171 -11.62 39.12 14.10
CA MET A 171 -10.62 38.31 14.79
C MET A 171 -10.20 38.95 16.13
N ILE A 172 -9.73 38.11 17.04
CA ILE A 172 -9.29 38.53 18.38
C ILE A 172 -7.83 39.00 18.31
N ASP A 173 -7.52 40.21 18.78
CA ASP A 173 -6.15 40.73 18.87
C ASP A 173 -5.34 39.97 19.93
N GLU A 174 -4.17 39.48 19.56
CA GLU A 174 -3.23 38.76 20.43
C GLU A 174 -1.98 39.57 20.78
N GLY A 175 -1.87 40.80 20.27
CA GLY A 175 -0.72 41.67 20.45
C GLY A 175 0.38 41.42 19.40
N ASN A 176 1.38 42.31 19.39
CA ASN A 176 2.48 42.31 18.41
C ASN A 176 2.03 42.23 16.94
N GLY A 177 0.81 42.70 16.61
CA GLY A 177 0.24 42.69 15.26
C GLY A 177 -0.37 41.36 14.79
N TRP A 178 -0.53 40.36 15.66
CA TRP A 178 -1.17 39.07 15.36
C TRP A 178 -2.60 39.01 15.89
N PHE A 179 -3.48 38.33 15.15
CA PHE A 179 -4.91 38.18 15.45
C PHE A 179 -5.34 36.72 15.28
N LYS A 180 -6.24 36.18 16.13
CA LYS A 180 -6.71 34.79 16.04
C LYS A 180 -8.21 34.61 15.80
N TYR A 181 -8.56 33.45 15.25
CA TYR A 181 -9.92 32.93 15.18
C TYR A 181 -9.96 31.40 15.34
N SER A 182 -10.93 30.88 16.09
CA SER A 182 -11.08 29.44 16.36
C SER A 182 -12.43 28.90 15.89
N PHE A 183 -12.38 27.83 15.10
CA PHE A 183 -13.51 27.02 14.66
C PHE A 183 -13.73 25.85 15.62
N ALA A 184 -14.88 25.83 16.30
CA ALA A 184 -15.24 24.73 17.19
C ALA A 184 -15.52 23.45 16.38
N ASN A 185 -14.90 22.33 16.75
CA ASN A 185 -15.13 21.01 16.14
C ASN A 185 -14.92 20.94 14.62
N ALA A 186 -14.13 21.86 14.04
CA ALA A 186 -13.77 21.84 12.63
C ALA A 186 -12.45 21.11 12.38
N SER A 187 -12.39 20.30 11.32
CA SER A 187 -11.18 19.64 10.81
C SER A 187 -10.53 20.40 9.65
N SER A 188 -11.30 21.25 8.95
CA SER A 188 -10.78 22.13 7.89
C SER A 188 -11.69 23.33 7.60
N ALA A 189 -11.16 24.38 6.99
CA ALA A 189 -11.93 25.52 6.50
C ALA A 189 -11.27 26.15 5.25
N ASN A 190 -12.08 26.58 4.28
CA ASN A 190 -11.67 27.63 3.33
C ASN A 190 -11.86 28.98 4.00
N LEU A 191 -10.89 29.88 3.86
CA LEU A 191 -10.93 31.18 4.52
C LEU A 191 -10.11 32.25 3.78
N LEU A 192 -10.37 33.52 4.07
CA LEU A 192 -9.54 34.65 3.69
C LEU A 192 -9.62 35.73 4.79
N PHE A 193 -8.61 36.61 4.85
CA PHE A 193 -8.58 37.72 5.78
C PHE A 193 -8.94 39.04 5.07
N VAL A 194 -9.70 39.91 5.75
CA VAL A 194 -10.23 41.18 5.19
C VAL A 194 -9.99 42.33 6.17
N ASP A 195 -9.67 43.52 5.66
CA ASP A 195 -9.78 44.75 6.45
C ASP A 195 -11.26 45.09 6.67
N GLY A 196 -11.73 44.93 7.91
CA GLY A 196 -13.09 45.26 8.32
C GLY A 196 -13.47 46.72 8.15
N ASN A 197 -12.51 47.64 7.98
CA ASN A 197 -12.75 49.06 7.69
C ASN A 197 -12.66 49.39 6.19
N ASN A 198 -12.08 48.51 5.37
CA ASN A 198 -11.96 48.67 3.92
C ASN A 198 -11.94 47.31 3.20
N THR A 199 -13.12 46.82 2.80
CA THR A 199 -13.30 45.46 2.24
C THR A 199 -12.65 45.24 0.86
N ALA A 200 -12.10 46.29 0.25
CA ALA A 200 -11.26 46.18 -0.94
C ALA A 200 -9.87 45.58 -0.61
N GLN A 201 -9.39 45.71 0.64
CA GLN A 201 -8.13 45.14 1.12
C GLN A 201 -8.38 43.78 1.76
N LYS A 202 -7.95 42.70 1.08
CA LYS A 202 -8.12 41.30 1.51
C LYS A 202 -7.01 40.41 0.97
N THR A 203 -6.82 39.24 1.58
CA THR A 203 -5.97 38.18 1.03
C THR A 203 -6.69 37.45 -0.11
N GLY A 204 -5.96 36.62 -0.86
CA GLY A 204 -6.58 35.60 -1.70
C GLY A 204 -7.26 34.51 -0.87
N ASP A 205 -7.92 33.57 -1.55
CA ASP A 205 -8.56 32.41 -0.92
C ASP A 205 -7.49 31.46 -0.35
N LEU A 206 -7.65 31.08 0.91
CA LEU A 206 -6.75 30.20 1.66
C LEU A 206 -7.50 28.95 2.11
N TYR A 207 -6.75 27.87 2.35
CA TYR A 207 -7.29 26.61 2.87
C TYR A 207 -6.46 26.10 4.04
N ARG A 208 -7.11 25.57 5.07
CA ARG A 208 -6.43 24.99 6.24
C ARG A 208 -7.08 23.70 6.72
N VAL A 209 -6.24 22.72 7.08
CA VAL A 209 -6.61 21.42 7.68
C VAL A 209 -5.84 21.19 8.99
N VAL A 210 -6.45 20.52 9.97
CA VAL A 210 -5.87 19.96 11.22
C VAL A 210 -4.71 20.72 11.93
N LYS A 211 -5.03 21.31 13.09
CA LYS A 211 -4.20 22.07 14.07
C LYS A 211 -3.72 23.48 13.65
N GLU A 212 -3.36 24.25 14.69
CA GLU A 212 -3.08 25.70 14.70
C GLU A 212 -2.18 26.17 13.55
N GLY A 213 -2.46 27.34 12.95
CA GLY A 213 -1.65 27.87 11.84
C GLY A 213 -1.52 29.39 11.88
N TRP A 214 -0.34 29.90 11.54
CA TRP A 214 0.03 31.32 11.54
C TRP A 214 0.28 31.81 10.12
N TYR A 215 -0.51 32.77 9.65
CA TYR A 215 -0.43 33.32 8.30
C TYR A 215 0.10 34.76 8.31
N ASP A 216 1.21 34.98 7.60
CA ASP A 216 1.76 36.32 7.36
C ASP A 216 1.55 36.73 5.89
N PRO A 217 0.72 37.75 5.61
CA PRO A 217 0.43 38.16 4.24
C PRO A 217 1.64 38.81 3.54
N SER A 218 2.68 39.24 4.27
CA SER A 218 3.91 39.78 3.66
C SER A 218 4.75 38.71 2.96
N SER A 219 4.67 37.46 3.44
CA SER A 219 5.35 36.30 2.85
C SER A 219 4.40 35.38 2.08
N SER A 220 3.07 35.55 2.24
CA SER A 220 2.04 34.67 1.66
C SER A 220 2.22 33.19 2.05
N THR A 221 2.75 32.93 3.25
CA THR A 221 3.01 31.56 3.74
C THR A 221 2.30 31.28 5.07
N TRP A 222 1.91 30.02 5.25
CA TRP A 222 1.44 29.48 6.53
C TRP A 222 2.61 28.87 7.29
N SER A 223 2.65 29.08 8.60
CA SER A 223 3.55 28.40 9.52
C SER A 223 2.75 27.63 10.56
N ASP A 224 3.16 26.38 10.82
CA ASP A 224 2.57 25.53 11.86
C ASP A 224 3.14 25.85 13.25
N THR A 225 4.08 26.79 13.32
CA THR A 225 4.72 27.27 14.56
C THR A 225 4.75 28.81 14.60
N SER A 226 4.65 29.41 15.78
CA SER A 226 4.60 30.87 15.92
C SER A 226 5.90 31.55 15.40
N PRO A 227 5.85 32.49 14.44
CA PRO A 227 7.05 33.07 13.80
C PRO A 227 7.85 34.08 14.64
N VAL A 228 7.50 34.32 15.91
CA VAL A 228 8.03 35.46 16.70
C VAL A 228 9.37 35.14 17.41
N CYS A 229 10.12 34.13 16.97
CA CYS A 229 11.27 33.58 17.71
C CYS A 229 12.60 33.72 16.98
N SER A 230 13.36 34.79 17.27
CA SER A 230 14.76 34.91 16.85
C SER A 230 15.71 34.76 18.05
N ASN A 231 16.84 34.06 17.80
CA ASN A 231 17.89 33.72 18.77
C ASN A 231 18.47 34.97 19.45
N THR A 232 18.10 35.19 20.72
CA THR A 232 18.84 36.07 21.64
C THR A 232 19.68 35.20 22.58
N THR A 233 20.86 35.67 22.97
CA THR A 233 21.78 34.95 23.88
C THR A 233 21.26 34.84 25.33
N THR A 234 20.04 35.27 25.61
CA THR A 234 19.42 35.31 26.94
C THR A 234 18.02 34.72 26.88
N VAL A 235 17.80 33.62 27.60
CA VAL A 235 16.49 32.95 27.68
C VAL A 235 15.55 33.75 28.58
N GLY A 236 14.39 34.12 28.07
CA GLY A 236 13.37 34.88 28.79
C GLY A 236 12.80 34.12 29.99
N ASN A 237 12.54 34.85 31.07
CA ASN A 237 12.03 34.25 32.30
C ASN A 237 10.54 33.93 32.21
N PRO A 238 10.06 32.89 32.92
CA PRO A 238 8.66 32.83 33.32
C PRO A 238 8.35 34.02 34.26
N THR A 239 7.09 34.42 34.34
CA THR A 239 6.65 35.54 35.19
C THR A 239 5.50 35.12 36.11
N ALA A 240 5.10 35.98 37.05
CA ALA A 240 3.97 35.74 37.96
C ALA A 240 3.99 34.37 38.68
N LEU A 241 5.18 33.86 39.04
CA LEU A 241 5.28 32.64 39.82
C LEU A 241 4.66 32.87 41.19
N THR A 242 3.66 32.06 41.52
CA THR A 242 2.98 32.03 42.81
C THR A 242 2.96 30.61 43.33
N GLY A 243 3.05 30.46 44.65
CA GLY A 243 2.91 29.17 45.32
C GLY A 243 1.65 29.16 46.17
N THR A 244 0.67 28.34 45.80
CA THR A 244 -0.50 28.09 46.63
C THR A 244 -0.20 26.94 47.58
N ALA A 245 -0.13 27.25 48.88
CA ALA A 245 0.12 26.26 49.92
C ALA A 245 -1.07 25.29 50.06
N GLY A 246 -0.77 24.00 50.20
CA GLY A 246 -1.71 22.95 50.57
C GLY A 246 -1.08 22.00 51.60
N ASP A 247 -1.81 20.94 51.97
CA ASP A 247 -1.31 19.96 52.94
C ASP A 247 -0.10 19.20 52.38
N LYS A 248 1.07 19.39 53.00
CA LYS A 248 2.37 18.81 52.63
C LYS A 248 2.77 19.05 51.17
N GLN A 249 2.20 20.08 50.55
CA GLN A 249 2.45 20.41 49.16
C GLN A 249 2.35 21.91 48.88
N VAL A 250 2.96 22.35 47.80
CA VAL A 250 2.73 23.68 47.21
C VAL A 250 2.46 23.48 45.74
N LYS A 251 1.30 23.95 45.27
CA LYS A 251 1.04 24.07 43.83
C LYS A 251 1.61 25.39 43.34
N LEU A 252 2.67 25.29 42.56
CA LEU A 252 3.26 26.43 41.86
C LEU A 252 2.49 26.69 40.59
N THR A 253 2.21 27.95 40.31
CA THR A 253 1.63 28.41 39.04
C THR A 253 2.41 29.63 38.59
N TRP A 254 2.80 29.67 37.34
CA TRP A 254 3.48 30.82 36.74
C TRP A 254 2.86 31.13 35.38
N THR A 255 3.08 32.34 34.91
CA THR A 255 2.86 32.69 33.52
C THR A 255 4.08 32.22 32.72
N ALA A 256 3.82 31.41 31.69
CA ALA A 256 4.85 30.94 30.77
C ALA A 256 5.66 32.11 30.20
N SER A 257 6.96 31.89 29.96
CA SER A 257 7.78 32.90 29.30
C SER A 257 7.22 33.17 27.91
N ALA A 258 7.07 34.46 27.58
CA ALA A 258 6.75 34.90 26.23
C ALA A 258 7.94 34.73 25.27
N ASP A 259 9.15 34.46 25.79
CA ASP A 259 10.30 34.13 24.96
C ASP A 259 10.11 32.74 24.37
N CYS A 260 10.11 32.72 23.05
CA CYS A 260 9.69 31.56 22.34
C CYS A 260 10.86 30.65 21.90
N GLN A 261 12.10 30.99 22.28
CA GLN A 261 13.24 30.04 22.34
C GLN A 261 13.07 28.99 23.45
N VAL A 262 12.20 29.23 24.42
CA VAL A 262 11.95 28.31 25.53
C VAL A 262 11.34 27.02 25.01
N THR A 263 11.97 25.90 25.31
CA THR A 263 11.48 24.54 25.01
C THR A 263 10.88 23.86 26.24
N GLY A 264 11.18 24.36 27.44
CA GLY A 264 10.62 23.83 28.68
C GLY A 264 10.95 24.64 29.94
N TYR A 265 10.58 24.10 31.10
CA TYR A 265 10.87 24.70 32.42
C TYR A 265 11.51 23.70 33.37
N LYS A 266 12.38 24.19 34.25
CA LYS A 266 12.90 23.42 35.39
C LYS A 266 12.49 24.07 36.68
N VAL A 267 12.09 23.25 37.65
CA VAL A 267 11.62 23.72 38.96
C VAL A 267 12.63 23.33 40.02
N TYR A 268 13.09 24.33 40.75
CA TYR A 268 14.03 24.19 41.84
C TYR A 268 13.39 24.56 43.17
N GLN A 269 13.85 23.95 44.24
CA GLN A 269 13.37 24.20 45.61
C GLN A 269 14.52 24.24 46.61
N LYS A 270 14.36 25.05 47.65
CA LYS A 270 15.12 24.94 48.90
C LYS A 270 14.27 25.30 50.10
N THR A 271 14.62 24.78 51.27
CA THR A 271 14.09 25.30 52.54
C THR A 271 14.78 26.62 52.89
N SER A 272 14.18 27.43 53.77
CA SER A 272 14.84 28.63 54.29
C SER A 272 16.16 28.35 55.05
N ALA A 273 16.40 27.11 55.49
CA ALA A 273 17.65 26.69 56.12
C ALA A 273 18.75 26.29 55.12
N GLN A 274 18.39 26.05 53.85
CA GLN A 274 19.31 25.64 52.79
C GLN A 274 19.82 26.85 51.99
N THR A 275 21.11 26.89 51.71
CA THR A 275 21.72 27.95 50.90
C THR A 275 21.57 27.69 49.41
N THR A 276 21.58 26.42 48.98
CA THR A 276 21.49 25.99 47.58
C THR A 276 20.13 25.43 47.20
N TYR A 277 19.74 25.64 45.94
CA TYR A 277 18.53 25.07 45.35
C TYR A 277 18.76 23.64 44.86
N THR A 278 17.80 22.76 45.12
CA THR A 278 17.73 21.39 44.60
C THR A 278 16.76 21.34 43.43
N LEU A 279 17.13 20.69 42.33
CA LEU A 279 16.26 20.49 41.17
C LEU A 279 15.19 19.44 41.51
N LEU A 280 13.92 19.80 41.36
CA LEU A 280 12.79 18.90 41.60
C LEU A 280 12.37 18.12 40.34
N THR A 281 12.59 18.69 39.16
CA THR A 281 12.22 18.09 37.88
C THR A 281 13.41 17.35 37.27
N THR A 282 13.34 16.02 37.14
CA THR A 282 14.42 15.18 36.57
C THR A 282 14.66 15.44 35.09
N THR A 283 13.62 15.85 34.35
CA THR A 283 13.68 16.35 32.97
C THR A 283 12.94 17.69 32.90
N ALA A 284 13.30 18.56 31.95
CA ALA A 284 12.58 19.81 31.76
C ALA A 284 11.09 19.55 31.42
N LEU A 285 10.20 20.23 32.13
CA LEU A 285 8.76 20.22 31.87
C LEU A 285 8.50 20.86 30.50
N ALA A 286 7.48 20.39 29.77
CA ALA A 286 7.17 20.91 28.44
C ALA A 286 6.86 22.42 28.48
N LYS A 287 7.15 23.14 27.39
CA LYS A 287 6.88 24.59 27.25
C LYS A 287 5.42 24.99 27.55
N THR A 288 4.47 24.10 27.33
CA THR A 288 3.03 24.32 27.60
C THR A 288 2.66 24.14 29.08
N THR A 289 3.58 23.64 29.92
CA THR A 289 3.37 23.46 31.35
C THR A 289 3.61 24.78 32.10
N ASN A 290 2.60 25.24 32.83
CA ASN A 290 2.62 26.48 33.61
C ASN A 290 2.34 26.26 35.11
N THR A 291 2.35 25.00 35.54
CA THR A 291 2.11 24.61 36.93
C THR A 291 2.97 23.41 37.32
N TYR A 292 3.33 23.32 38.59
CA TYR A 292 4.05 22.19 39.18
C TYR A 292 3.68 22.05 40.65
N THR A 293 3.31 20.85 41.08
CA THR A 293 3.03 20.59 42.51
C THR A 293 4.24 19.97 43.16
N ALA A 294 4.88 20.70 44.06
CA ALA A 294 5.91 20.16 44.94
C ALA A 294 5.23 19.44 46.11
N THR A 295 5.44 18.13 46.23
CA THR A 295 4.81 17.26 47.23
C THR A 295 5.85 16.73 48.24
N GLY A 296 5.39 16.10 49.32
CA GLY A 296 6.29 15.53 50.34
C GLY A 296 6.92 16.57 51.26
N LEU A 297 6.30 17.74 51.36
CA LEU A 297 6.79 18.88 52.13
C LEU A 297 6.34 18.78 53.58
N THR A 298 7.04 19.49 54.47
CA THR A 298 6.65 19.60 55.87
C THR A 298 5.80 20.85 56.08
N ASN A 299 4.58 20.69 56.61
CA ASN A 299 3.74 21.83 56.96
C ASN A 299 4.40 22.71 58.00
N GLY A 300 4.18 24.03 57.89
CA GLY A 300 4.83 25.04 58.72
C GLY A 300 6.27 25.34 58.32
N THR A 301 6.88 24.57 57.42
CA THR A 301 8.24 24.85 56.91
C THR A 301 8.16 25.69 55.65
N THR A 302 8.80 26.86 55.63
CA THR A 302 8.80 27.74 54.46
C THR A 302 9.77 27.23 53.39
N TYR A 303 9.27 27.07 52.17
CA TYR A 303 10.06 26.68 50.99
C TYR A 303 10.14 27.83 50.00
N ASN A 304 11.33 28.02 49.43
CA ASN A 304 11.57 28.93 48.33
C ASN A 304 11.71 28.12 47.05
N TYR A 305 11.02 28.55 46.01
CA TYR A 305 11.00 27.92 44.70
C TYR A 305 11.60 28.85 43.67
N LYS A 306 12.30 28.27 42.69
CA LYS A 306 12.78 28.97 41.51
C LYS A 306 12.39 28.19 40.28
N VAL A 307 11.64 28.81 39.37
CA VAL A 307 11.32 28.22 38.07
C VAL A 307 12.12 28.94 37.00
N VAL A 308 12.94 28.20 36.27
CA VAL A 308 13.71 28.72 35.12
C VAL A 308 13.10 28.20 33.84
N ALA A 309 13.16 29.02 32.80
CA ALA A 309 12.92 28.56 31.44
C ALA A 309 14.22 27.98 30.86
N VAL A 310 14.11 26.98 29.99
CA VAL A 310 15.24 26.35 29.29
C VAL A 310 14.98 26.28 27.79
N ASN A 311 16.01 26.47 26.97
CA ASN A 311 15.93 26.34 25.51
C ASN A 311 16.48 24.99 25.00
N SER A 312 16.43 24.75 23.69
CA SER A 312 16.90 23.51 23.06
C SER A 312 18.39 23.23 23.26
N ALA A 313 19.20 24.25 23.52
CA ALA A 313 20.62 24.14 23.82
C ALA A 313 20.90 23.83 25.32
N GLY A 314 19.87 23.81 26.17
CA GLY A 314 19.99 23.56 27.60
C GLY A 314 20.32 24.79 28.45
N THR A 315 20.35 25.99 27.86
CA THR A 315 20.61 27.25 28.57
C THR A 315 19.42 27.62 29.46
N GLU A 316 19.67 27.93 30.73
CA GLU A 316 18.63 28.31 31.70
C GLU A 316 18.51 29.83 31.85
N SER A 317 17.28 30.32 32.00
CA SER A 317 16.99 31.70 32.36
C SER A 317 17.37 31.99 33.84
N SER A 318 17.38 33.27 34.26
CA SER A 318 17.70 33.61 35.66
C SER A 318 16.67 33.06 36.67
N GLY A 319 15.42 32.89 36.23
CA GLY A 319 14.30 32.25 36.90
C GLY A 319 13.40 33.21 37.67
N ALA A 320 12.11 32.86 37.78
CA ALA A 320 11.17 33.49 38.70
C ALA A 320 11.19 32.77 40.05
N THR A 321 11.06 33.51 41.15
CA THR A 321 11.04 32.94 42.50
C THR A 321 9.70 33.15 43.18
N ALA A 322 9.32 32.19 44.03
CA ALA A 322 8.17 32.30 44.90
C ALA A 322 8.45 31.59 46.22
N THR A 323 7.83 32.08 47.29
CA THR A 323 7.95 31.50 48.62
C THR A 323 6.57 31.04 49.06
N ALA A 324 6.49 29.82 49.61
CA ALA A 324 5.25 29.30 50.16
C ALA A 324 5.55 28.39 51.35
N THR A 325 4.71 28.50 52.37
CA THR A 325 4.75 27.65 53.56
C THR A 325 3.53 26.73 53.46
N PRO A 326 3.71 25.42 53.18
CA PRO A 326 2.63 24.45 53.25
C PRO A 326 1.95 24.58 54.61
N VAL A 327 0.63 24.69 54.59
CA VAL A 327 -0.18 24.80 55.81
C VAL A 327 -1.04 23.57 55.89
N THR A 328 -1.27 23.10 57.12
CA THR A 328 -2.37 22.19 57.37
C THR A 328 -3.66 23.00 57.12
N PRO A 329 -4.50 22.65 56.13
CA PRO A 329 -5.72 23.40 55.85
C PRO A 329 -6.64 23.39 57.07
N PRO A 330 -7.42 24.47 57.32
CA PRO A 330 -8.61 24.33 58.16
C PRO A 330 -9.56 23.34 57.45
N GLY A 331 -10.18 22.45 58.22
CA GLY A 331 -10.90 21.27 57.69
C GLY A 331 -11.86 21.60 56.54
N GLY A 332 -11.86 20.74 55.51
CA GLY A 332 -12.85 20.71 54.44
C GLY A 332 -13.86 19.59 54.66
N ILE A 333 -14.78 19.42 53.71
CA ILE A 333 -15.79 18.36 53.75
C ILE A 333 -15.41 17.27 52.74
N THR A 334 -15.29 16.02 53.17
CA THR A 334 -15.08 14.86 52.30
C THR A 334 -16.33 14.01 52.26
N LEU A 335 -16.86 13.82 51.04
CA LEU A 335 -17.97 12.89 50.82
C LEU A 335 -17.43 11.62 50.20
N HIS A 336 -17.70 10.50 50.87
CA HIS A 336 -17.38 9.16 50.42
C HIS A 336 -18.65 8.52 49.87
N PHE A 337 -18.55 7.84 48.72
CA PHE A 337 -19.65 7.19 48.05
C PHE A 337 -19.32 5.75 47.72
N LYS A 338 -20.18 4.83 48.18
CA LYS A 338 -20.14 3.44 47.75
C LYS A 338 -20.99 3.29 46.53
N LYS A 339 -20.34 2.96 45.43
CA LYS A 339 -21.01 2.75 44.15
C LYS A 339 -21.92 1.51 44.21
N PRO A 340 -23.17 1.58 43.72
CA PRO A 340 -24.02 0.42 43.53
C PRO A 340 -23.45 -0.58 42.51
N ALA A 341 -23.71 -1.87 42.69
CA ALA A 341 -23.21 -2.92 41.78
C ALA A 341 -23.57 -2.71 40.30
N GLY A 342 -24.68 -2.00 40.01
CA GLY A 342 -25.14 -1.71 38.64
C GLY A 342 -24.65 -0.39 38.04
N TRP A 343 -23.91 0.44 38.78
CA TRP A 343 -23.33 1.66 38.20
C TRP A 343 -22.05 1.30 37.43
N SER A 344 -21.57 2.16 36.52
CA SER A 344 -20.30 1.98 35.81
C SER A 344 -19.13 2.68 36.51
N ASN A 345 -19.33 3.92 36.96
CA ASN A 345 -18.42 4.70 37.80
C ASN A 345 -19.23 5.68 38.69
N ALA A 346 -18.56 6.54 39.47
CA ALA A 346 -19.22 7.57 40.28
C ALA A 346 -18.61 8.96 40.03
N ASN A 347 -19.41 9.88 39.49
CA ASN A 347 -19.11 11.30 39.47
C ASN A 347 -19.89 12.02 40.57
N ILE A 348 -19.37 13.14 41.04
CA ILE A 348 -20.04 14.06 41.95
C ILE A 348 -20.33 15.38 41.25
N HIS A 349 -21.61 15.75 41.21
CA HIS A 349 -22.06 17.06 40.73
C HIS A 349 -22.40 17.92 41.95
N TYR A 350 -21.85 19.13 42.03
CA TYR A 350 -22.02 20.03 43.18
C TYR A 350 -22.24 21.49 42.78
N TRP A 351 -22.95 22.21 43.65
CA TRP A 351 -23.31 23.61 43.47
C TRP A 351 -23.42 24.35 44.81
N SER A 352 -23.35 25.68 44.77
CA SER A 352 -23.52 26.56 45.94
C SER A 352 -22.63 26.17 47.13
N VAL A 353 -21.38 25.81 46.86
CA VAL A 353 -20.41 25.41 47.89
C VAL A 353 -19.87 26.65 48.59
N THR A 354 -20.00 26.69 49.92
CA THR A 354 -19.40 27.75 50.75
C THR A 354 -17.99 27.32 51.14
N ALA A 355 -16.95 27.95 50.57
CA ALA A 355 -15.56 27.60 50.80
C ALA A 355 -14.62 28.81 50.79
N SER A 356 -13.46 28.69 51.46
CA SER A 356 -12.35 29.65 51.35
C SER A 356 -11.06 28.92 50.93
N PRO A 357 -10.52 29.18 49.72
CA PRO A 357 -11.06 30.07 48.68
C PRO A 357 -12.38 29.54 48.07
N ALA A 358 -13.16 30.43 47.47
CA ALA A 358 -14.47 30.09 46.89
C ALA A 358 -14.36 29.00 45.81
N MET A 359 -15.26 28.02 45.83
CA MET A 359 -15.33 26.92 44.87
C MET A 359 -16.43 27.17 43.83
N ALA A 360 -16.11 27.05 42.54
CA ALA A 360 -17.07 27.16 41.46
C ALA A 360 -17.94 25.90 41.32
N ASN A 361 -19.20 26.07 40.89
CA ASN A 361 -20.11 24.96 40.62
C ASN A 361 -19.58 24.06 39.50
N THR A 362 -19.83 22.74 39.59
CA THR A 362 -19.53 21.82 38.48
C THR A 362 -20.60 21.89 37.39
N THR A 363 -20.22 21.60 36.14
CA THR A 363 -21.17 21.30 35.07
C THR A 363 -21.74 19.89 35.22
N TRP A 364 -22.92 19.60 34.67
CA TRP A 364 -23.52 18.26 34.68
C TRP A 364 -22.78 17.32 33.71
N PRO A 365 -22.51 16.04 34.04
CA PRO A 365 -22.91 15.27 35.23
C PRO A 365 -21.86 15.29 36.37
N GLY A 366 -21.08 16.35 36.52
CA GLY A 366 -20.11 16.50 37.60
C GLY A 366 -18.72 15.94 37.29
N VAL A 367 -17.86 15.89 38.31
CA VAL A 367 -16.45 15.49 38.21
C VAL A 367 -16.22 14.10 38.78
N ALA A 368 -15.20 13.39 38.28
CA ALA A 368 -14.88 12.04 38.75
C ALA A 368 -14.46 12.03 40.23
N THR A 369 -14.95 11.03 40.97
CA THR A 369 -14.50 10.75 42.34
C THR A 369 -13.21 9.92 42.31
N THR A 370 -12.43 9.97 43.39
CA THR A 370 -11.20 9.20 43.54
C THR A 370 -11.51 7.85 44.18
N PRO A 371 -11.16 6.71 43.56
CA PRO A 371 -11.37 5.38 44.16
C PRO A 371 -10.60 5.20 45.47
N GLU A 372 -11.22 4.51 46.43
CA GLU A 372 -10.62 4.17 47.74
C GLU A 372 -10.57 2.67 48.01
N GLY A 373 -10.95 1.87 47.01
CA GLY A 373 -11.02 0.41 47.10
C GLY A 373 -12.35 -0.09 47.68
N CYS A 374 -12.61 -1.39 47.51
CA CYS A 374 -13.78 -2.07 48.08
C CYS A 374 -15.14 -1.43 47.72
N GLY A 375 -15.22 -0.86 46.51
CA GLY A 375 -16.42 -0.20 45.98
C GLY A 375 -16.64 1.23 46.44
N TRP A 376 -15.75 1.77 47.28
CA TRP A 376 -15.79 3.15 47.77
C TRP A 376 -14.96 4.09 46.91
N SER A 377 -15.40 5.33 46.87
CA SER A 377 -14.76 6.45 46.19
C SER A 377 -15.03 7.72 46.98
N ARG A 378 -14.21 8.77 46.82
CA ARG A 378 -14.40 10.03 47.53
C ARG A 378 -14.19 11.26 46.69
N TYR A 379 -14.72 12.37 47.19
CA TYR A 379 -14.36 13.71 46.75
C TYR A 379 -14.23 14.65 47.94
N THR A 380 -13.13 15.41 47.99
CA THR A 380 -12.84 16.34 49.08
C THR A 380 -13.03 17.79 48.61
N PHE A 381 -13.94 18.49 49.27
CA PHE A 381 -14.22 19.92 49.10
C PHE A 381 -13.29 20.72 50.01
N SER A 382 -12.10 21.04 49.49
CA SER A 382 -11.05 21.74 50.26
C SER A 382 -11.52 23.13 50.69
N GLY A 383 -11.46 23.40 52.00
CA GLY A 383 -11.84 24.69 52.58
C GLY A 383 -13.35 24.96 52.63
N ALA A 384 -14.19 23.95 52.33
CA ALA A 384 -15.64 24.08 52.35
C ALA A 384 -16.23 23.90 53.76
N THR A 385 -17.14 24.78 54.15
CA THR A 385 -17.95 24.69 55.38
C THR A 385 -19.39 24.28 55.11
N ASN A 386 -19.84 24.33 53.84
CA ASN A 386 -21.14 23.84 53.41
C ASN A 386 -21.10 23.39 51.92
N VAL A 387 -21.73 22.26 51.60
CA VAL A 387 -21.79 21.67 50.25
C VAL A 387 -23.21 21.22 49.90
N ASN A 388 -23.66 21.54 48.68
CA ASN A 388 -24.74 20.81 48.00
C ASN A 388 -24.16 19.96 46.88
N ALA A 389 -24.48 18.66 46.86
CA ALA A 389 -23.97 17.75 45.84
C ALA A 389 -24.94 16.59 45.55
N LEU A 390 -24.67 15.83 44.50
CA LEU A 390 -25.24 14.50 44.28
C LEU A 390 -24.21 13.62 43.58
N PHE A 391 -24.33 12.31 43.74
CA PHE A 391 -23.54 11.34 42.98
C PHE A 391 -24.34 10.82 41.79
N VAL A 392 -23.66 10.57 40.69
CA VAL A 392 -24.28 10.13 39.43
C VAL A 392 -23.34 9.19 38.68
N ASP A 393 -23.91 8.18 38.05
CA ASP A 393 -23.19 7.35 37.09
C ASP A 393 -23.00 8.14 35.79
N PRO A 394 -21.76 8.49 35.40
CA PRO A 394 -21.54 9.25 34.17
C PRO A 394 -21.98 8.49 32.91
N ALA A 395 -22.06 7.16 32.93
CA ALA A 395 -22.57 6.36 31.82
C ALA A 395 -24.11 6.21 31.81
N ASN A 396 -24.76 6.53 32.93
CA ASN A 396 -26.22 6.50 33.07
C ASN A 396 -26.67 7.63 34.01
N THR A 397 -26.79 8.85 33.49
CA THR A 397 -27.07 10.03 34.31
C THR A 397 -28.48 10.05 34.95
N ALA A 398 -29.34 9.07 34.59
CA ALA A 398 -30.60 8.83 35.29
C ALA A 398 -30.39 8.07 36.61
N ALA A 399 -29.34 7.25 36.71
CA ALA A 399 -28.88 6.62 37.93
C ALA A 399 -28.07 7.64 38.75
N LYS A 400 -28.77 8.34 39.63
CA LYS A 400 -28.21 9.37 40.51
C LYS A 400 -28.80 9.26 41.91
N THR A 401 -28.09 9.81 42.89
CA THR A 401 -28.63 10.00 44.23
C THR A 401 -29.66 11.13 44.23
N ALA A 402 -30.44 11.23 45.30
CA ALA A 402 -31.14 12.48 45.60
C ALA A 402 -30.14 13.62 45.90
N ASP A 403 -30.62 14.86 45.86
CA ASP A 403 -29.80 16.02 46.20
C ASP A 403 -29.36 15.96 47.66
N LEU A 404 -28.05 15.89 47.87
CA LEU A 404 -27.39 15.88 49.15
C LEU A 404 -27.08 17.33 49.55
N THR A 405 -28.10 18.04 50.01
CA THR A 405 -28.01 19.47 50.33
C THR A 405 -27.49 19.73 51.75
N ASN A 406 -26.91 20.93 51.95
CA ASN A 406 -26.44 21.51 53.21
C ASN A 406 -25.51 20.61 54.03
N ARG A 407 -24.59 19.90 53.38
CA ARG A 407 -23.60 19.09 54.09
C ARG A 407 -22.56 19.99 54.73
N THR A 408 -22.38 19.88 56.04
CA THR A 408 -21.44 20.69 56.84
C THR A 408 -20.28 19.89 57.44
N ALA A 409 -20.25 18.58 57.20
CA ALA A 409 -19.23 17.66 57.69
C ALA A 409 -19.05 16.47 56.74
N ASP A 410 -17.96 15.73 56.94
CA ASP A 410 -17.66 14.49 56.21
C ASP A 410 -18.80 13.47 56.33
N GLY A 411 -18.95 12.64 55.31
CA GLY A 411 -19.95 11.58 55.37
C GLY A 411 -19.74 10.47 54.35
N TRP A 412 -20.25 9.29 54.69
CA TRP A 412 -20.26 8.12 53.84
C TRP A 412 -21.68 7.87 53.37
N TYR A 413 -21.88 7.88 52.06
CA TYR A 413 -23.16 7.61 51.43
C TYR A 413 -23.08 6.27 50.71
N ASP A 414 -23.76 5.25 51.23
CA ASP A 414 -23.80 3.95 50.56
C ASP A 414 -24.88 3.99 49.48
N GLY A 415 -24.44 3.99 48.22
CA GLY A 415 -25.34 4.01 47.08
C GLY A 415 -26.18 2.74 46.96
N ASN A 416 -25.77 1.60 47.53
CA ASN A 416 -26.61 0.39 47.50
C ASN A 416 -27.88 0.57 48.35
N THR A 417 -27.78 1.32 49.46
CA THR A 417 -28.89 1.58 50.38
C THR A 417 -29.45 3.00 50.26
N MET A 418 -28.89 3.82 49.36
CA MET A 418 -29.24 5.22 49.14
C MET A 418 -29.35 6.04 50.44
N SER A 419 -28.41 5.82 51.37
CA SER A 419 -28.46 6.40 52.72
C SER A 419 -27.07 6.73 53.25
N TRP A 420 -27.00 7.69 54.18
CA TRP A 420 -25.77 7.95 54.92
C TRP A 420 -25.51 6.82 55.92
N VAL A 421 -24.29 6.33 55.94
CA VAL A 421 -23.82 5.25 56.81
C VAL A 421 -22.68 5.73 57.69
N THR A 422 -22.40 4.99 58.75
CA THR A 422 -21.17 5.18 59.53
C THR A 422 -19.94 4.82 58.69
N ALA A 423 -18.81 5.46 58.98
CA ALA A 423 -17.57 5.24 58.25
C ALA A 423 -17.21 3.73 58.23
N PRO A 424 -17.08 3.10 57.05
CA PRO A 424 -16.73 1.70 56.92
C PRO A 424 -15.25 1.50 57.27
N THR A 425 -14.92 0.37 57.86
CA THR A 425 -13.52 -0.02 58.11
C THR A 425 -12.91 -0.56 56.82
N LEU A 426 -12.15 0.26 56.10
CA LEU A 426 -11.41 -0.17 54.91
C LEU A 426 -10.15 -0.96 55.32
N PRO A 427 -9.72 -1.99 54.55
CA PRO A 427 -8.49 -2.73 54.86
C PRO A 427 -7.27 -1.79 54.82
N SER A 428 -6.49 -1.75 55.90
CA SER A 428 -5.22 -1.01 55.99
C SER A 428 -4.03 -1.98 56.11
N GLY A 429 -2.94 -1.70 55.41
CA GLY A 429 -1.75 -2.58 55.32
C GLY A 429 -1.32 -2.89 53.88
N ALA A 430 -0.21 -3.62 53.71
CA ALA A 430 0.32 -3.99 52.39
C ALA A 430 -0.71 -4.81 51.57
N LEU A 431 -0.66 -4.69 50.24
CA LEU A 431 -1.50 -5.48 49.34
C LEU A 431 -1.19 -6.98 49.49
N THR A 432 -2.23 -7.80 49.45
CA THR A 432 -2.05 -9.25 49.51
C THR A 432 -1.47 -9.80 48.21
N ASN A 433 -0.49 -10.70 48.31
CA ASN A 433 0.12 -11.35 47.15
C ASN A 433 -0.86 -12.32 46.50
N PRO A 434 -0.74 -12.56 45.18
CA PRO A 434 -1.31 -13.75 44.55
C PRO A 434 -0.78 -15.02 45.23
N THR A 435 -1.66 -16.02 45.41
CA THR A 435 -1.34 -17.28 46.10
C THR A 435 -1.35 -18.45 45.13
N ASN A 436 -0.89 -19.64 45.55
CA ASN A 436 -0.85 -20.85 44.70
C ASN A 436 -0.16 -20.66 43.35
N ALA A 437 0.90 -19.85 43.31
CA ALA A 437 1.61 -19.58 42.08
C ALA A 437 2.46 -20.79 41.65
N ALA A 438 2.29 -21.21 40.41
CA ALA A 438 2.99 -22.33 39.79
C ALA A 438 3.41 -21.97 38.37
N GLY A 439 4.47 -22.63 37.88
CA GLY A 439 4.99 -22.45 36.53
C GLY A 439 5.11 -23.81 35.85
N ASN A 440 4.24 -24.06 34.89
CA ASN A 440 4.30 -25.25 34.05
C ASN A 440 5.20 -24.98 32.85
N ALA A 441 6.39 -25.57 32.85
CA ALA A 441 7.39 -25.36 31.83
C ALA A 441 7.16 -26.29 30.63
N THR A 442 7.11 -25.74 29.43
CA THR A 442 7.10 -26.49 28.17
C THR A 442 8.21 -25.95 27.27
N THR A 443 8.52 -26.62 26.16
CA THR A 443 9.67 -26.21 25.34
C THR A 443 9.46 -24.80 24.79
N GLY A 444 10.39 -23.88 25.09
CA GLY A 444 10.34 -22.49 24.63
C GLY A 444 9.43 -21.54 25.42
N GLN A 445 8.69 -22.03 26.44
CA GLN A 445 7.74 -21.19 27.18
C GLN A 445 7.43 -21.72 28.60
N VAL A 446 6.90 -20.87 29.47
CA VAL A 446 6.38 -21.24 30.79
C VAL A 446 4.98 -20.68 30.95
N GLN A 447 4.00 -21.53 31.24
CA GLN A 447 2.67 -21.13 31.65
C GLN A 447 2.64 -20.95 33.17
N LEU A 448 2.51 -19.70 33.61
CA LEU A 448 2.32 -19.33 35.00
C LEU A 448 0.84 -19.37 35.35
N THR A 449 0.50 -19.89 36.52
CA THR A 449 -0.86 -19.90 37.08
C THR A 449 -0.81 -19.49 38.54
N TRP A 450 -1.83 -18.80 39.05
CA TRP A 450 -1.96 -18.41 40.45
C TRP A 450 -3.44 -18.19 40.81
N THR A 451 -3.73 -18.09 42.10
CA THR A 451 -5.01 -17.62 42.63
C THR A 451 -4.95 -16.12 42.83
N ALA A 452 -5.95 -15.40 42.29
CA ALA A 452 -6.03 -13.96 42.42
C ALA A 452 -6.15 -13.53 43.90
N PRO A 453 -5.57 -12.39 44.31
CA PRO A 453 -5.70 -11.89 45.68
C PRO A 453 -7.16 -11.57 46.01
N SER A 454 -7.60 -11.92 47.22
CA SER A 454 -8.97 -11.61 47.70
C SER A 454 -9.14 -10.18 48.23
N ASP A 455 -8.07 -9.38 48.17
CA ASP A 455 -8.05 -8.01 48.66
C ASP A 455 -8.73 -7.07 47.66
N CYS A 456 -9.87 -6.51 48.09
CA CYS A 456 -10.71 -5.64 47.28
C CYS A 456 -10.08 -4.29 46.89
N ARG A 457 -8.84 -4.02 47.31
CA ARG A 457 -8.02 -2.88 46.87
C ARG A 457 -7.20 -3.19 45.61
N VAL A 458 -6.96 -4.46 45.30
CA VAL A 458 -6.15 -4.87 44.14
C VAL A 458 -6.86 -4.54 42.84
N SER A 459 -6.21 -3.74 41.99
CA SER A 459 -6.70 -3.33 40.67
C SER A 459 -5.98 -4.02 39.51
N GLY A 460 -4.81 -4.63 39.74
CA GLY A 460 -4.08 -5.38 38.72
C GLY A 460 -3.03 -6.35 39.26
N ILE A 461 -2.51 -7.21 38.37
CA ILE A 461 -1.42 -8.16 38.62
C ILE A 461 -0.25 -7.83 37.69
N ARG A 462 0.99 -7.77 38.16
CA ARG A 462 2.19 -7.59 37.34
C ARG A 462 3.06 -8.84 37.35
N VAL A 463 3.56 -9.22 36.18
CA VAL A 463 4.47 -10.36 36.01
C VAL A 463 5.82 -9.85 35.56
N TYR A 464 6.86 -10.20 36.29
CA TYR A 464 8.25 -9.90 35.96
C TYR A 464 9.03 -11.18 35.69
N ARG A 465 10.11 -11.09 34.92
CA ARG A 465 10.98 -12.22 34.58
C ARG A 465 12.45 -11.83 34.74
N LYS A 466 13.27 -12.81 35.11
CA LYS A 466 14.72 -12.80 34.94
C LYS A 466 15.27 -14.21 34.78
N THR A 467 16.50 -14.34 34.27
CA THR A 467 17.31 -15.55 34.33
C THR A 467 18.10 -15.63 35.64
N SER A 468 18.67 -16.80 35.94
CA SER A 468 19.59 -16.94 37.08
C SER A 468 20.88 -16.11 36.95
N ALA A 469 21.27 -15.70 35.74
CA ALA A 469 22.44 -14.86 35.49
C ALA A 469 22.14 -13.36 35.66
N GLU A 470 20.87 -12.96 35.59
CA GLU A 470 20.44 -11.58 35.68
C GLU A 470 20.18 -11.16 37.14
N THR A 471 20.66 -9.97 37.49
CA THR A 471 20.48 -9.37 38.81
C THR A 471 19.08 -8.78 38.99
N ASN A 472 18.52 -8.16 37.95
CA ASN A 472 17.25 -7.43 38.00
C ASN A 472 16.11 -8.14 37.27
N TYR A 473 14.88 -7.96 37.78
CA TYR A 473 13.65 -8.41 37.14
C TYR A 473 13.17 -7.42 36.08
N THR A 474 12.76 -7.89 34.91
CA THR A 474 12.15 -7.09 33.85
C THR A 474 10.65 -7.33 33.78
N LEU A 475 9.85 -6.27 33.78
CA LEU A 475 8.40 -6.37 33.65
C LEU A 475 8.02 -7.01 32.31
N GLN A 476 7.18 -8.04 32.35
CA GLN A 476 6.69 -8.76 31.17
C GLN A 476 5.25 -8.36 30.81
N GLY A 477 4.45 -7.94 31.79
CA GLY A 477 3.09 -7.46 31.55
C GLY A 477 2.33 -7.07 32.81
N THR A 478 1.28 -6.26 32.64
CA THR A 478 0.29 -5.92 33.68
C THR A 478 -1.08 -6.46 33.24
N LEU A 479 -1.75 -7.19 34.12
CA LEU A 479 -2.99 -7.92 33.90
C LEU A 479 -4.10 -7.38 34.82
N GLY A 480 -5.36 -7.67 34.51
CA GLY A 480 -6.49 -7.31 35.38
C GLY A 480 -6.45 -8.03 36.74
N SER A 481 -7.06 -7.44 37.77
CA SER A 481 -7.02 -7.94 39.16
C SER A 481 -7.53 -9.37 39.37
N THR A 482 -8.40 -9.86 38.47
CA THR A 482 -8.95 -11.23 38.51
C THR A 482 -8.15 -12.23 37.69
N SER A 483 -7.06 -11.82 37.05
CA SER A 483 -6.24 -12.70 36.22
C SER A 483 -5.58 -13.76 37.07
N THR A 484 -5.60 -15.00 36.59
CA THR A 484 -5.07 -16.18 37.29
C THR A 484 -3.98 -16.91 36.51
N SER A 485 -3.56 -16.39 35.35
CA SER A 485 -2.50 -17.02 34.54
C SER A 485 -1.79 -16.06 33.60
N TYR A 486 -0.60 -16.46 33.13
CA TYR A 486 0.21 -15.76 32.13
C TYR A 486 1.17 -16.72 31.43
N ILE A 487 1.35 -16.61 30.11
CA ILE A 487 2.32 -17.41 29.36
C ILE A 487 3.53 -16.55 29.00
N SER A 488 4.72 -16.94 29.44
CA SER A 488 5.98 -16.33 29.02
C SER A 488 6.64 -17.15 27.91
N THR A 489 6.82 -16.56 26.73
CA THR A 489 7.36 -17.22 25.52
C THR A 489 8.79 -16.76 25.19
N GLY A 490 9.42 -17.38 24.19
CA GLY A 490 10.76 -17.04 23.70
C GLY A 490 11.87 -17.42 24.68
N LEU A 491 11.64 -18.45 25.50
CA LEU A 491 12.57 -18.88 26.54
C LEU A 491 13.56 -19.91 25.99
N THR A 492 14.81 -19.82 26.42
CA THR A 492 15.84 -20.79 26.04
C THR A 492 15.64 -22.08 26.83
N GLY A 493 15.49 -23.20 26.11
CA GLY A 493 15.42 -24.54 26.72
C GLY A 493 16.70 -24.85 27.50
N GLY A 494 16.55 -25.36 28.73
CA GLY A 494 17.65 -25.62 29.66
C GLY A 494 18.05 -24.42 30.53
N THR A 495 17.55 -23.21 30.24
CA THR A 495 17.81 -22.02 31.07
C THR A 495 16.75 -21.87 32.16
N THR A 496 17.18 -21.73 33.41
CA THR A 496 16.25 -21.47 34.53
C THR A 496 15.83 -20.00 34.57
N TYR A 497 14.52 -19.78 34.61
CA TYR A 497 13.90 -18.46 34.74
C TYR A 497 13.19 -18.32 36.09
N HIS A 498 13.22 -17.11 36.63
CA HIS A 498 12.49 -16.70 37.82
C HIS A 498 11.43 -15.69 37.42
N PHE A 499 10.19 -15.94 37.81
CA PHE A 499 9.04 -15.10 37.53
C PHE A 499 8.51 -14.53 38.82
N LYS A 500 8.45 -13.21 38.95
CA LYS A 500 7.87 -12.54 40.11
C LYS A 500 6.48 -12.02 39.75
N ILE A 501 5.47 -12.42 40.50
CA ILE A 501 4.07 -12.05 40.27
C ILE A 501 3.63 -11.18 41.45
N THR A 502 3.29 -9.92 41.21
CA THR A 502 2.85 -8.96 42.25
C THR A 502 1.40 -8.55 42.00
N SER A 503 0.66 -8.22 43.06
CA SER A 503 -0.56 -7.43 42.97
C SER A 503 -0.26 -5.93 43.09
N THR A 504 -1.09 -5.10 42.45
CA THR A 504 -1.02 -3.64 42.49
C THR A 504 -2.41 -3.03 42.62
N ASP A 505 -2.50 -1.89 43.29
CA ASP A 505 -3.69 -1.01 43.32
C ASP A 505 -3.56 0.17 42.34
N GLY A 506 -2.49 0.21 41.54
CA GLY A 506 -2.13 1.29 40.63
C GLY A 506 -1.14 2.30 41.22
N SER A 507 -0.94 2.29 42.54
CA SER A 507 -0.06 3.21 43.29
C SER A 507 1.08 2.46 44.00
N THR A 508 0.77 1.31 44.58
CA THR A 508 1.67 0.45 45.34
C THR A 508 1.69 -0.97 44.77
N GLU A 509 2.74 -1.72 45.10
CA GLU A 509 2.85 -3.14 44.77
C GLU A 509 3.08 -3.97 46.02
N SER A 510 2.45 -5.14 46.05
CA SER A 510 2.77 -6.19 47.02
C SER A 510 4.21 -6.70 46.88
N SER A 511 4.68 -7.46 47.88
CA SER A 511 6.04 -8.04 47.87
C SER A 511 6.26 -9.04 46.73
N GLY A 512 5.19 -9.62 46.20
CA GLY A 512 5.16 -10.58 45.09
C GLY A 512 5.48 -12.01 45.50
N VAL A 513 5.02 -12.97 44.68
CA VAL A 513 5.37 -14.39 44.76
C VAL A 513 6.33 -14.73 43.63
N VAL A 514 7.39 -15.48 43.91
CA VAL A 514 8.37 -15.92 42.91
C VAL A 514 8.13 -17.37 42.53
N VAL A 515 8.01 -17.62 41.23
CA VAL A 515 7.91 -18.94 40.62
C VAL A 515 9.17 -19.16 39.79
N THR A 516 9.87 -20.26 40.02
CA THR A 516 11.03 -20.65 39.22
C THR A 516 10.64 -21.78 38.27
N ALA A 517 11.02 -21.67 37.01
CA ALA A 517 10.74 -22.69 36.00
C ALA A 517 11.90 -22.79 35.00
N THR A 518 12.24 -24.01 34.60
CA THR A 518 13.26 -24.28 33.59
C THR A 518 12.56 -24.98 32.42
N PRO A 519 12.31 -24.27 31.30
CA PRO A 519 11.86 -24.90 30.06
C PRO A 519 12.77 -26.07 29.71
N PRO A 520 12.23 -27.26 29.42
CA PRO A 520 13.06 -28.37 28.99
C PRO A 520 13.84 -27.99 27.73
N ALA A 521 15.09 -28.47 27.64
CA ALA A 521 15.86 -28.40 26.41
C ALA A 521 15.11 -29.18 25.32
N CYS A 522 15.12 -28.68 24.08
CA CYS A 522 14.55 -29.39 22.94
C CYS A 522 15.29 -30.75 22.83
N THR A 523 14.57 -31.86 23.02
CA THR A 523 15.17 -33.21 23.11
C THR A 523 15.41 -33.79 21.72
N THR A 524 16.30 -34.78 21.63
CA THR A 524 16.72 -35.49 20.41
C THR A 524 15.68 -36.50 19.90
N GLY A 525 14.40 -36.12 19.83
CA GLY A 525 13.33 -36.95 19.28
C GLY A 525 13.22 -36.86 17.75
N PRO A 526 12.44 -37.73 17.09
CA PRO A 526 12.14 -37.61 15.67
C PRO A 526 11.54 -36.22 15.35
N VAL A 527 11.91 -35.64 14.21
CA VAL A 527 11.41 -34.33 13.78
C VAL A 527 9.89 -34.38 13.62
N GLY A 528 9.18 -33.48 14.28
CA GLY A 528 7.73 -33.38 14.29
C GLY A 528 7.17 -33.03 12.92
N ASN A 529 6.09 -33.70 12.53
CA ASN A 529 5.43 -33.46 11.24
C ASN A 529 4.83 -32.05 11.15
N PRO A 530 4.61 -31.52 9.93
CA PRO A 530 3.64 -30.45 9.73
C PRO A 530 2.24 -30.89 10.21
N GLY A 531 1.40 -29.92 10.58
CA GLY A 531 -0.02 -30.13 10.83
C GLY A 531 -0.80 -30.34 9.53
N SER A 532 -2.14 -30.26 9.56
CA SER A 532 -3.05 -30.58 8.44
C SER A 532 -2.50 -30.23 7.05
N LEU A 533 -2.70 -31.09 6.04
CA LEU A 533 -2.27 -30.85 4.65
C LEU A 533 -3.49 -30.95 3.72
N ASN A 534 -3.76 -29.88 2.98
CA ASN A 534 -4.75 -29.85 1.91
C ASN A 534 -4.13 -29.24 0.65
N GLY A 535 -4.87 -29.21 -0.44
CA GLY A 535 -4.43 -28.46 -1.61
C GLY A 535 -5.54 -28.17 -2.60
N SER A 536 -5.26 -27.23 -3.49
CA SER A 536 -6.13 -26.79 -4.57
C SER A 536 -5.42 -26.96 -5.90
N ALA A 537 -6.16 -27.43 -6.90
CA ALA A 537 -5.65 -27.60 -8.24
C ALA A 537 -5.59 -26.25 -8.96
N GLY A 538 -4.48 -25.99 -9.64
CA GLY A 538 -4.29 -24.85 -10.54
C GLY A 538 -3.90 -25.31 -11.95
N PRO A 539 -3.84 -24.40 -12.93
CA PRO A 539 -3.36 -24.68 -14.28
C PRO A 539 -1.94 -25.27 -14.27
N ASN A 540 -1.77 -26.53 -14.70
CA ASN A 540 -0.47 -27.22 -14.65
C ASN A 540 0.22 -27.18 -13.26
N SER A 541 -0.54 -26.93 -12.21
CA SER A 541 0.00 -26.71 -10.87
C SER A 541 -0.91 -27.24 -9.78
N PHE A 542 -0.35 -27.39 -8.58
CA PHE A 542 -1.11 -27.78 -7.41
C PHE A 542 -0.58 -27.04 -6.20
N THR A 543 -1.44 -26.25 -5.56
CA THR A 543 -1.10 -25.48 -4.36
C THR A 543 -1.39 -26.31 -3.13
N LEU A 544 -0.35 -26.61 -2.36
CA LEU A 544 -0.43 -27.30 -1.08
C LEU A 544 -0.52 -26.27 0.03
N ASN A 545 -1.42 -26.45 1.00
CA ASN A 545 -1.45 -25.66 2.22
C ASN A 545 -1.38 -26.57 3.42
N TRP A 546 -0.55 -26.21 4.39
CA TRP A 546 -0.42 -26.94 5.65
C TRP A 546 -0.30 -26.04 6.87
N THR A 547 -0.54 -26.62 8.05
CA THR A 547 -0.27 -25.92 9.31
C THR A 547 1.18 -26.14 9.73
N ALA A 548 1.89 -25.08 10.14
CA ALA A 548 3.27 -25.19 10.59
C ALA A 548 3.39 -26.14 11.81
N SER A 549 4.49 -26.90 11.88
CA SER A 549 4.79 -27.77 13.01
C SER A 549 5.06 -26.96 14.27
N SER A 550 4.55 -27.43 15.41
CA SER A 550 4.85 -26.89 16.73
C SER A 550 6.13 -27.45 17.35
N ASP A 551 6.80 -28.40 16.69
CA ASP A 551 8.06 -28.96 17.16
C ASP A 551 9.20 -27.94 17.05
N CYS A 552 9.85 -27.68 18.19
CA CYS A 552 10.98 -26.79 18.33
C CYS A 552 12.20 -27.17 17.48
N GLN A 553 12.29 -28.42 17.02
CA GLN A 553 13.38 -28.88 16.15
C GLN A 553 13.23 -28.40 14.70
N VAL A 554 12.04 -28.00 14.26
CA VAL A 554 11.76 -27.68 12.86
C VAL A 554 12.37 -26.32 12.47
N THR A 555 13.19 -26.35 11.43
CA THR A 555 13.80 -25.16 10.82
C THR A 555 13.22 -24.86 9.44
N GLY A 556 12.45 -25.76 8.84
CA GLY A 556 11.84 -25.55 7.53
C GLY A 556 11.02 -26.73 7.01
N TYR A 557 10.57 -26.64 5.76
CA TYR A 557 9.82 -27.72 5.08
C TYR A 557 10.40 -28.07 3.71
N LYS A 558 10.30 -29.33 3.32
CA LYS A 558 10.53 -29.78 1.93
C LYS A 558 9.23 -30.30 1.36
N VAL A 559 9.00 -30.03 0.07
CA VAL A 559 7.86 -30.54 -0.68
C VAL A 559 8.36 -31.51 -1.72
N TYR A 560 7.75 -32.68 -1.78
CA TYR A 560 7.98 -33.71 -2.77
C TYR A 560 6.74 -33.95 -3.60
N ARG A 561 6.94 -34.41 -4.84
CA ARG A 561 5.89 -34.86 -5.75
C ARG A 561 6.25 -36.19 -6.41
N LYS A 562 5.25 -36.93 -6.85
CA LYS A 562 5.40 -38.02 -7.83
C LYS A 562 4.15 -38.13 -8.67
N LEU A 563 4.31 -38.50 -9.94
CA LEU A 563 3.20 -38.97 -10.74
C LEU A 563 2.67 -40.28 -10.11
N SER A 564 1.36 -40.54 -10.18
CA SER A 564 0.81 -41.77 -9.57
C SER A 564 1.33 -43.06 -10.21
N SER A 565 1.83 -42.98 -11.45
CA SER A 565 2.50 -44.08 -12.14
C SER A 565 3.98 -44.26 -11.73
N GLU A 566 4.56 -43.32 -10.98
CA GLU A 566 5.95 -43.37 -10.53
C GLU A 566 6.07 -44.02 -9.15
N SER A 567 7.15 -44.78 -8.95
CA SER A 567 7.45 -45.42 -7.68
C SER A 567 7.99 -44.44 -6.64
N ASN A 568 8.81 -43.47 -7.05
CA ASN A 568 9.61 -42.63 -6.15
C ASN A 568 9.17 -41.17 -6.16
N TYR A 569 9.26 -40.53 -4.98
CA TYR A 569 9.09 -39.08 -4.84
C TYR A 569 10.32 -38.33 -5.34
N THR A 570 10.09 -37.22 -6.05
CA THR A 570 11.09 -36.23 -6.43
C THR A 570 10.89 -34.94 -5.65
N LEU A 571 11.98 -34.28 -5.30
CA LEU A 571 11.93 -33.03 -4.53
C LEU A 571 11.43 -31.91 -5.44
N ALA A 572 10.34 -31.23 -5.04
CA ALA A 572 9.76 -30.10 -5.76
C ALA A 572 10.39 -28.76 -5.34
N THR A 573 10.82 -28.63 -4.09
CA THR A 573 11.52 -27.45 -3.56
C THR A 573 13.02 -27.53 -3.80
N SER A 574 13.67 -26.49 -4.34
CA SER A 574 15.13 -26.47 -4.52
C SER A 574 15.93 -26.37 -3.21
N THR A 575 15.36 -25.72 -2.20
CA THR A 575 15.88 -25.58 -0.82
C THR A 575 14.72 -25.71 0.18
N PRO A 576 14.97 -26.04 1.46
CA PRO A 576 13.91 -26.04 2.47
C PRO A 576 13.24 -24.67 2.59
N LEU A 577 11.91 -24.66 2.61
CA LEU A 577 11.07 -23.50 2.90
C LEU A 577 11.26 -23.05 4.36
N ASP A 578 11.00 -21.78 4.68
CA ASP A 578 11.07 -21.25 6.05
C ASP A 578 10.17 -22.05 7.02
N LYS A 579 10.54 -22.08 8.32
CA LYS A 579 9.78 -22.80 9.37
C LYS A 579 8.34 -22.33 9.52
N ASN A 580 8.02 -21.11 9.08
CA ASN A 580 6.68 -20.54 9.12
C ASN A 580 5.93 -20.69 7.78
N ALA A 581 6.53 -21.30 6.76
CA ALA A 581 5.85 -21.55 5.51
C ALA A 581 4.66 -22.50 5.74
N THR A 582 3.48 -22.08 5.26
CA THR A 582 2.22 -22.81 5.37
C THR A 582 1.60 -23.12 4.01
N SER A 583 2.27 -22.78 2.91
CA SER A 583 1.83 -23.17 1.57
C SER A 583 2.99 -23.26 0.59
N TYR A 584 2.76 -24.01 -0.50
CA TYR A 584 3.66 -24.08 -1.64
C TYR A 584 2.93 -24.57 -2.90
N THR A 585 3.12 -23.85 -4.01
CA THR A 585 2.58 -24.25 -5.32
C THR A 585 3.61 -25.08 -6.08
N VAL A 586 3.27 -26.34 -6.32
CA VAL A 586 4.03 -27.23 -7.18
C VAL A 586 3.64 -26.96 -8.62
N GLY A 587 4.52 -26.30 -9.37
CA GLY A 587 4.35 -26.02 -10.79
C GLY A 587 4.85 -27.14 -11.71
N GLY A 588 4.55 -27.02 -13.00
CA GLY A 588 5.06 -27.88 -14.08
C GLY A 588 4.51 -29.29 -14.09
N LEU A 589 3.30 -29.44 -13.59
CA LEU A 589 2.60 -30.68 -13.56
C LEU A 589 1.82 -30.89 -14.86
N THR A 590 1.74 -32.13 -15.31
CA THR A 590 0.88 -32.51 -16.44
C THR A 590 -0.57 -32.42 -16.01
N ALA A 591 -1.31 -31.47 -16.59
CA ALA A 591 -2.73 -31.32 -16.33
C ALA A 591 -3.52 -32.60 -16.63
N GLY A 592 -4.53 -32.88 -15.80
CA GLY A 592 -5.33 -34.11 -15.90
C GLY A 592 -4.65 -35.38 -15.36
N SER A 593 -3.35 -35.34 -15.03
CA SER A 593 -2.65 -36.48 -14.42
C SER A 593 -2.75 -36.43 -12.89
N THR A 594 -2.88 -37.59 -12.24
CA THR A 594 -2.92 -37.64 -10.76
C THR A 594 -1.50 -37.63 -10.19
N TYR A 595 -1.20 -36.65 -9.35
CA TYR A 595 0.05 -36.54 -8.59
C TYR A 595 -0.18 -36.84 -7.12
N ASN A 596 0.81 -37.45 -6.48
CA ASN A 596 0.91 -37.57 -5.03
C ASN A 596 1.97 -36.60 -4.54
N PHE A 597 1.64 -35.84 -3.51
CA PHE A 597 2.51 -34.86 -2.87
C PHE A 597 2.86 -35.32 -1.46
N LYS A 598 4.03 -34.92 -0.99
CA LYS A 598 4.47 -35.15 0.39
C LYS A 598 5.14 -33.90 0.93
N VAL A 599 4.68 -33.39 2.07
CA VAL A 599 5.32 -32.28 2.79
C VAL A 599 5.98 -32.84 4.04
N VAL A 600 7.28 -32.59 4.21
CA VAL A 600 8.04 -32.96 5.41
C VAL A 600 8.57 -31.71 6.09
N ALA A 601 8.55 -31.71 7.43
CA ALA A 601 9.34 -30.78 8.22
C ALA A 601 10.81 -31.25 8.26
N VAL A 602 11.74 -30.30 8.33
CA VAL A 602 13.19 -30.54 8.41
C VAL A 602 13.77 -29.77 9.60
N ASN A 603 14.80 -30.31 10.24
CA ASN A 603 15.56 -29.63 11.30
C ASN A 603 16.91 -29.07 10.80
N SER A 604 17.67 -28.43 11.69
CA SER A 604 18.97 -27.82 11.38
C SER A 604 20.05 -28.80 10.91
N THR A 605 19.90 -30.10 11.18
CA THR A 605 20.81 -31.15 10.69
C THR A 605 20.36 -31.75 9.37
N GLY A 606 19.22 -31.29 8.82
CA GLY A 606 18.64 -31.79 7.57
C GLY A 606 17.81 -33.07 7.73
N THR A 607 17.56 -33.52 8.97
CA THR A 607 16.71 -34.70 9.25
C THR A 607 15.25 -34.38 8.91
N GLU A 608 14.58 -35.30 8.23
CA GLU A 608 13.19 -35.14 7.79
C GLU A 608 12.21 -35.88 8.71
N SER A 609 11.08 -35.25 8.98
CA SER A 609 9.91 -35.90 9.59
C SER A 609 9.30 -36.98 8.67
N THR A 610 8.37 -37.80 9.16
CA THR A 610 7.67 -38.79 8.32
C THR A 610 6.86 -38.15 7.19
N GLY A 611 6.43 -36.90 7.38
CA GLY A 611 5.67 -36.07 6.45
C GLY A 611 4.18 -36.40 6.35
N LEU A 612 3.43 -35.50 5.72
CA LEU A 612 2.04 -35.70 5.32
C LEU A 612 1.94 -35.82 3.81
N THR A 613 0.97 -36.61 3.34
CA THR A 613 0.72 -36.81 1.91
C THR A 613 -0.66 -36.36 1.51
N THR A 614 -0.80 -35.83 0.30
CA THR A 614 -2.08 -35.57 -0.36
C THR A 614 -1.96 -35.87 -1.84
N SER A 615 -3.07 -36.03 -2.55
CA SER A 615 -3.09 -36.26 -4.00
C SER A 615 -3.96 -35.23 -4.70
N GLY A 616 -3.60 -34.89 -5.92
CA GLY A 616 -4.29 -33.88 -6.69
C GLY A 616 -4.17 -34.09 -8.19
N VAL A 617 -5.16 -33.61 -8.93
CA VAL A 617 -5.15 -33.56 -10.39
C VAL A 617 -5.03 -32.09 -10.79
N PRO A 618 -3.89 -31.65 -11.36
CA PRO A 618 -3.74 -30.28 -11.84
C PRO A 618 -4.78 -29.97 -12.92
N LEU A 619 -5.29 -28.75 -12.92
CA LEU A 619 -6.27 -28.31 -13.90
C LEU A 619 -5.58 -28.11 -15.25
N GLN A 620 -6.35 -28.33 -16.31
CA GLN A 620 -5.98 -27.82 -17.62
C GLN A 620 -6.02 -26.29 -17.56
N PRO A 621 -5.00 -25.58 -18.04
CA PRO A 621 -5.11 -24.15 -18.26
C PRO A 621 -6.33 -23.85 -19.13
N ALA A 622 -6.96 -22.71 -18.86
CA ALA A 622 -7.95 -22.19 -19.78
C ALA A 622 -7.32 -22.12 -21.18
N ALA A 623 -8.09 -22.54 -22.19
CA ALA A 623 -7.60 -22.53 -23.56
C ALA A 623 -7.26 -21.08 -23.94
N ARG A 624 -5.96 -20.77 -24.06
CA ARG A 624 -5.49 -19.47 -24.52
C ARG A 624 -6.00 -19.25 -25.94
N THR A 625 -6.69 -18.14 -26.18
CA THR A 625 -7.20 -17.76 -27.50
C THR A 625 -6.21 -16.86 -28.24
N ASP A 626 -6.47 -16.62 -29.52
CA ASP A 626 -5.68 -15.71 -30.36
C ASP A 626 -5.63 -14.32 -29.73
N PHE A 627 -4.43 -13.88 -29.33
CA PHE A 627 -4.26 -12.64 -28.58
C PHE A 627 -4.57 -11.38 -29.41
N ARG A 628 -4.68 -11.48 -30.74
CA ARG A 628 -5.06 -10.35 -31.61
C ARG A 628 -6.52 -9.91 -31.41
N GLU A 629 -7.34 -10.77 -30.81
CA GLU A 629 -8.71 -10.44 -30.41
C GLU A 629 -8.77 -9.43 -29.26
N GLU A 630 -7.65 -9.26 -28.54
CA GLU A 630 -7.58 -8.42 -27.34
C GLU A 630 -7.26 -6.95 -27.65
N SER A 631 -7.54 -6.13 -26.66
CA SER A 631 -6.95 -4.80 -26.47
C SER A 631 -6.38 -4.74 -25.05
N ILE A 632 -5.22 -4.10 -24.90
CA ILE A 632 -4.41 -4.13 -23.68
C ILE A 632 -4.49 -2.78 -22.97
N TYR A 633 -4.72 -2.79 -21.66
CA TYR A 633 -4.54 -1.63 -20.79
C TYR A 633 -3.25 -1.82 -19.98
N PHE A 634 -2.23 -1.01 -20.25
CA PHE A 634 -0.92 -1.09 -19.61
C PHE A 634 -0.90 -0.28 -18.31
N VAL A 635 -0.75 -1.01 -17.20
CA VAL A 635 -0.84 -0.54 -15.82
C VAL A 635 0.54 -0.56 -15.17
N MET A 636 0.94 0.58 -14.61
CA MET A 636 1.99 0.63 -13.61
C MET A 636 1.37 0.38 -12.23
N THR A 637 1.43 -0.87 -11.76
CA THR A 637 0.66 -1.34 -10.60
C THR A 637 0.88 -0.46 -9.37
N THR A 638 2.14 -0.11 -9.07
CA THR A 638 2.54 0.76 -7.94
C THR A 638 1.99 2.18 -8.00
N ARG A 639 1.47 2.62 -9.15
CA ARG A 639 1.01 3.99 -9.41
C ARG A 639 -0.46 4.06 -9.84
N PHE A 640 -1.16 2.94 -9.90
CA PHE A 640 -2.52 2.88 -10.42
C PHE A 640 -3.58 3.14 -9.36
N TYR A 641 -3.70 2.27 -8.35
CA TYR A 641 -4.66 2.43 -7.26
C TYR A 641 -4.18 1.75 -5.98
N ASP A 642 -4.28 2.47 -4.86
CA ASP A 642 -3.92 2.07 -3.50
C ASP A 642 -5.11 1.34 -2.85
N GLY A 643 -5.02 0.01 -2.77
CA GLY A 643 -6.04 -0.83 -2.15
C GLY A 643 -5.73 -1.15 -0.69
N ASP A 644 -4.47 -1.07 -0.28
CA ASP A 644 -4.00 -1.37 1.05
C ASP A 644 -2.87 -0.42 1.49
N THR A 645 -3.25 0.72 2.07
CA THR A 645 -2.29 1.73 2.56
C THR A 645 -1.30 1.20 3.59
N SER A 646 -1.52 0.03 4.19
CA SER A 646 -0.62 -0.56 5.17
C SER A 646 0.66 -1.16 4.56
N ASN A 647 0.67 -1.45 3.25
CA ASN A 647 1.86 -1.91 2.54
C ASN A 647 2.62 -0.79 1.81
N ASN A 648 2.13 0.46 1.91
CA ASN A 648 2.75 1.61 1.26
C ASN A 648 4.19 1.80 1.73
N THR A 649 5.11 1.88 0.76
CA THR A 649 6.55 1.95 1.03
C THR A 649 7.20 3.09 0.26
N TYR A 650 8.08 3.82 0.94
CA TYR A 650 8.91 4.87 0.35
C TYR A 650 10.19 4.29 -0.24
N CYS A 651 10.65 4.88 -1.33
CA CYS A 651 11.89 4.52 -2.00
C CYS A 651 13.06 5.16 -1.27
N TRP A 652 14.23 4.55 -1.36
CA TRP A 652 15.42 5.04 -0.63
C TRP A 652 15.85 6.42 -1.12
N ASP A 653 15.64 6.70 -2.41
CA ASP A 653 15.98 7.96 -3.05
C ASP A 653 14.83 8.98 -3.09
N ASP A 654 13.73 8.76 -2.35
CA ASP A 654 12.64 9.76 -2.27
C ASP A 654 13.13 11.13 -1.76
N GLY A 655 14.12 11.15 -0.86
CA GLY A 655 14.76 12.38 -0.40
C GLY A 655 15.51 13.11 -1.53
N THR A 656 16.20 12.37 -2.40
CA THR A 656 16.87 12.91 -3.58
C THR A 656 15.87 13.47 -4.59
N ALA A 657 14.76 12.76 -4.77
CA ALA A 657 13.67 13.16 -5.65
C ALA A 657 12.85 14.35 -5.11
N GLY A 658 12.99 14.69 -3.82
CA GLY A 658 12.07 15.62 -3.14
C GLY A 658 10.64 15.08 -3.02
N ASN A 659 10.47 13.76 -3.11
CA ASN A 659 9.18 13.10 -3.10
C ASN A 659 8.65 12.95 -1.67
N THR A 660 8.02 14.01 -1.15
CA THR A 660 7.49 14.04 0.23
C THR A 660 6.01 13.70 0.28
N GLY A 661 5.63 12.64 0.98
CA GLY A 661 4.22 12.31 1.25
C GLY A 661 3.48 11.52 0.17
N ASP A 662 4.15 11.15 -0.94
CA ASP A 662 3.63 10.22 -1.94
C ASP A 662 4.52 8.97 -1.99
N PRO A 663 4.13 7.84 -1.35
CA PRO A 663 4.88 6.60 -1.42
C PRO A 663 5.12 6.20 -2.89
N CYS A 664 6.35 5.82 -3.24
CA CYS A 664 6.64 5.34 -4.59
C CYS A 664 5.95 3.98 -4.84
N TRP A 665 5.90 3.12 -3.83
CA TRP A 665 5.08 1.90 -3.79
C TRP A 665 3.75 2.24 -3.11
N ARG A 666 2.78 2.71 -3.90
CA ARG A 666 1.47 3.14 -3.39
C ARG A 666 0.30 2.29 -3.88
N GLY A 667 0.42 1.71 -5.07
CA GLY A 667 -0.56 0.81 -5.65
C GLY A 667 -0.15 -0.65 -5.50
N ASP A 668 -1.14 -1.53 -5.45
CA ASP A 668 -0.97 -2.93 -5.06
C ASP A 668 -1.96 -3.82 -5.83
N PHE A 669 -1.87 -5.15 -5.62
CA PHE A 669 -2.77 -6.08 -6.29
C PHE A 669 -4.23 -5.94 -5.87
N LYS A 670 -4.50 -5.59 -4.61
CA LYS A 670 -5.87 -5.38 -4.14
C LYS A 670 -6.50 -4.18 -4.83
N GLY A 671 -5.77 -3.07 -4.93
CA GLY A 671 -6.21 -1.86 -5.62
C GLY A 671 -6.44 -2.10 -7.10
N LEU A 672 -5.58 -2.90 -7.76
CA LEU A 672 -5.82 -3.30 -9.14
C LEU A 672 -7.10 -4.15 -9.29
N ILE A 673 -7.32 -5.13 -8.41
CA ILE A 673 -8.55 -5.95 -8.38
C ILE A 673 -9.80 -5.06 -8.24
N GLU A 674 -9.77 -4.10 -7.33
CA GLU A 674 -10.87 -3.15 -7.10
C GLU A 674 -11.22 -2.29 -8.34
N LYS A 675 -10.29 -2.18 -9.30
CA LYS A 675 -10.42 -1.33 -10.49
C LYS A 675 -10.44 -2.11 -11.82
N LEU A 676 -10.46 -3.43 -11.79
CA LEU A 676 -10.62 -4.24 -13.02
C LEU A 676 -11.94 -3.90 -13.75
N ASP A 677 -13.01 -3.61 -13.02
CA ASP A 677 -14.30 -3.25 -13.62
C ASP A 677 -14.26 -1.87 -14.30
N TYR A 678 -13.43 -0.94 -13.84
CA TYR A 678 -13.18 0.32 -14.55
C TYR A 678 -12.51 0.07 -15.91
N ILE A 679 -11.46 -0.76 -15.94
CA ILE A 679 -10.73 -1.11 -17.17
C ILE A 679 -11.68 -1.85 -18.14
N LYS A 680 -12.51 -2.75 -17.62
CA LYS A 680 -13.51 -3.48 -18.40
C LYS A 680 -14.63 -2.56 -18.92
N ALA A 681 -15.01 -1.52 -18.17
CA ALA A 681 -15.98 -0.51 -18.61
C ALA A 681 -15.47 0.34 -19.79
N LEU A 682 -14.16 0.56 -19.90
CA LEU A 682 -13.50 1.14 -21.08
C LEU A 682 -13.45 0.17 -22.27
N GLY A 683 -13.71 -1.13 -22.06
CA GLY A 683 -13.81 -2.15 -23.10
C GLY A 683 -12.56 -2.99 -23.33
N PHE A 684 -11.51 -2.79 -22.53
CA PHE A 684 -10.28 -3.59 -22.59
C PHE A 684 -10.52 -5.00 -22.05
N SER A 685 -9.89 -5.98 -22.70
CA SER A 685 -9.98 -7.40 -22.31
C SER A 685 -8.65 -8.02 -21.89
N ALA A 686 -7.56 -7.23 -21.87
CA ALA A 686 -6.32 -7.63 -21.24
C ALA A 686 -5.73 -6.46 -20.43
N ILE A 687 -5.03 -6.79 -19.34
CA ILE A 687 -4.14 -5.87 -18.63
C ILE A 687 -2.69 -6.28 -18.86
N TRP A 688 -1.78 -5.30 -18.97
CA TRP A 688 -0.34 -5.52 -18.86
C TRP A 688 0.12 -4.87 -17.56
N VAL A 689 0.74 -5.66 -16.68
CA VAL A 689 1.30 -5.16 -15.41
C VAL A 689 2.83 -5.11 -15.47
N THR A 690 3.42 -4.07 -14.91
CA THR A 690 4.88 -3.94 -14.68
C THR A 690 5.45 -5.15 -13.92
N PRO A 691 6.78 -5.39 -13.94
CA PRO A 691 7.34 -6.61 -13.36
C PRO A 691 6.95 -6.79 -11.89
N VAL A 692 6.53 -8.00 -11.56
CA VAL A 692 6.02 -8.36 -10.22
C VAL A 692 7.08 -9.01 -9.33
N VAL A 693 8.25 -9.31 -9.90
CA VAL A 693 9.34 -9.99 -9.19
C VAL A 693 9.92 -9.11 -8.09
N LYS A 694 10.58 -9.71 -7.09
CA LYS A 694 11.17 -9.00 -5.97
C LYS A 694 12.31 -8.09 -6.39
N ASN A 695 12.25 -6.82 -6.00
CA ASN A 695 13.12 -5.75 -6.46
C ASN A 695 14.00 -5.14 -5.36
N ILE A 696 15.18 -4.66 -5.76
CA ILE A 696 16.12 -3.92 -4.90
C ILE A 696 16.85 -2.83 -5.71
N SER A 697 16.47 -1.57 -5.52
CA SER A 697 17.28 -0.40 -5.86
C SER A 697 16.82 0.85 -5.10
N GLY A 698 17.51 1.97 -5.29
CA GLY A 698 17.13 3.24 -4.66
C GLY A 698 15.77 3.80 -5.10
N TYR A 699 15.28 3.44 -6.30
CA TYR A 699 14.02 3.93 -6.87
C TYR A 699 13.23 2.84 -7.63
N ASP A 700 13.07 1.67 -7.01
CA ASP A 700 12.69 0.41 -7.66
C ASP A 700 11.18 0.15 -7.87
N TYR A 701 10.32 1.14 -7.64
CA TYR A 701 8.85 1.02 -7.75
C TYR A 701 8.34 0.57 -9.13
N HIS A 702 9.19 0.68 -10.15
CA HIS A 702 8.90 0.26 -11.52
C HIS A 702 9.06 -1.26 -11.74
N GLY A 703 9.83 -1.97 -10.90
CA GLY A 703 9.95 -3.43 -10.95
C GLY A 703 11.11 -4.00 -11.79
N TYR A 704 11.93 -3.18 -12.43
CA TYR A 704 12.96 -3.61 -13.40
C TYR A 704 14.33 -3.97 -12.78
N HIS A 705 14.50 -3.86 -11.47
CA HIS A 705 15.73 -4.17 -10.74
C HIS A 705 15.58 -5.43 -9.89
N ALA A 706 15.33 -6.54 -10.59
CA ALA A 706 15.13 -7.84 -9.96
C ALA A 706 16.31 -8.21 -9.05
N SER A 707 15.97 -8.65 -7.84
CA SER A 707 16.86 -9.28 -6.86
C SER A 707 16.54 -10.75 -6.66
N ASN A 708 15.29 -11.15 -6.94
CA ASN A 708 14.88 -12.54 -6.96
C ASN A 708 13.76 -12.73 -7.99
N PHE A 709 14.09 -13.35 -9.13
CA PHE A 709 13.12 -13.57 -10.21
C PHE A 709 12.02 -14.59 -9.85
N LYS A 710 12.23 -15.39 -8.80
CA LYS A 710 11.35 -16.48 -8.40
C LYS A 710 10.30 -16.09 -7.36
N GLU A 711 10.39 -14.87 -6.82
CA GLU A 711 9.53 -14.36 -5.76
C GLU A 711 8.77 -13.13 -6.24
N VAL A 712 7.50 -13.04 -5.88
CA VAL A 712 6.72 -11.80 -6.02
C VAL A 712 7.19 -10.79 -4.98
N ASP A 713 7.31 -9.52 -5.36
CA ASP A 713 7.70 -8.48 -4.42
C ASP A 713 6.65 -8.33 -3.30
N PRO A 714 7.04 -8.45 -2.01
CA PRO A 714 6.10 -8.40 -0.90
C PRO A 714 5.37 -7.06 -0.79
N ARG A 715 5.91 -5.97 -1.36
CA ARG A 715 5.29 -4.64 -1.35
C ARG A 715 4.03 -4.57 -2.23
N TYR A 716 3.81 -5.51 -3.14
CA TYR A 716 2.55 -5.62 -3.89
C TYR A 716 1.43 -6.36 -3.13
N LEU A 717 1.77 -7.10 -2.08
CA LEU A 717 0.87 -8.03 -1.40
C LEU A 717 0.04 -7.31 -0.34
N SER A 718 -1.23 -7.70 -0.21
CA SER A 718 -2.12 -7.25 0.86
C SER A 718 -2.58 -8.46 1.67
N GLN A 719 -3.12 -8.24 2.87
CA GLN A 719 -3.63 -9.35 3.68
C GLN A 719 -4.67 -10.17 2.92
N GLY A 720 -4.36 -11.44 2.64
CA GLY A 720 -5.23 -12.36 1.91
C GLY A 720 -5.28 -12.15 0.39
N ILE A 721 -4.50 -11.22 -0.17
CA ILE A 721 -4.43 -10.94 -1.60
C ILE A 721 -3.01 -11.25 -2.10
N SER A 722 -2.91 -12.28 -2.93
CA SER A 722 -1.67 -12.69 -3.58
C SER A 722 -1.68 -12.36 -5.08
N TYR A 723 -0.55 -12.56 -5.77
CA TYR A 723 -0.53 -12.46 -7.23
C TYR A 723 -1.47 -13.49 -7.89
N GLN A 724 -1.58 -14.70 -7.33
CA GLN A 724 -2.56 -15.69 -7.79
C GLN A 724 -3.99 -15.15 -7.69
N THR A 725 -4.32 -14.46 -6.58
CA THR A 725 -5.63 -13.85 -6.39
C THR A 725 -5.95 -12.80 -7.47
N LEU A 726 -4.95 -12.00 -7.88
CA LEU A 726 -5.12 -11.07 -9.00
C LEU A 726 -5.40 -11.80 -10.31
N ILE A 727 -4.61 -12.83 -10.64
CA ILE A 727 -4.80 -13.62 -11.87
C ILE A 727 -6.22 -14.21 -11.90
N ASP A 728 -6.65 -14.82 -10.79
CA ASP A 728 -7.98 -15.43 -10.67
C ASP A 728 -9.10 -14.39 -10.86
N GLU A 729 -8.97 -13.19 -10.27
CA GLU A 729 -9.96 -12.12 -10.39
C GLU A 729 -9.98 -11.44 -11.78
N VAL A 730 -8.85 -11.42 -12.49
CA VAL A 730 -8.76 -11.04 -13.90
C VAL A 730 -9.50 -12.06 -14.76
N HIS A 731 -9.21 -13.35 -14.61
CA HIS A 731 -9.84 -14.42 -15.39
C HIS A 731 -11.34 -14.56 -15.10
N LYS A 732 -11.77 -14.36 -13.85
CA LYS A 732 -13.18 -14.32 -13.45
C LYS A 732 -13.98 -13.24 -14.18
N ARG A 733 -13.32 -12.16 -14.61
CA ARG A 733 -13.92 -11.10 -15.43
C ARG A 733 -13.83 -11.38 -16.93
N GLY A 734 -13.31 -12.53 -17.34
CA GLY A 734 -13.04 -12.87 -18.74
C GLY A 734 -11.91 -12.05 -19.35
N MET A 735 -11.07 -11.43 -18.52
CA MET A 735 -9.90 -10.65 -18.94
C MET A 735 -8.65 -11.53 -18.93
N LYS A 736 -7.60 -11.07 -19.60
CA LYS A 736 -6.27 -11.70 -19.63
C LYS A 736 -5.23 -10.84 -18.92
N ILE A 737 -4.16 -11.46 -18.44
CA ILE A 737 -3.01 -10.77 -17.83
C ILE A 737 -1.73 -11.02 -18.63
N VAL A 738 -1.11 -9.93 -19.06
CA VAL A 738 0.25 -9.85 -19.57
C VAL A 738 1.16 -9.47 -18.42
N GLN A 739 2.14 -10.30 -18.11
CA GLN A 739 3.18 -9.96 -17.13
C GLN A 739 4.41 -9.40 -17.86
N ASP A 740 4.92 -8.28 -17.38
CA ASP A 740 6.24 -7.80 -17.78
C ASP A 740 7.36 -8.67 -17.19
N VAL A 741 8.31 -9.07 -18.01
CA VAL A 741 9.41 -9.98 -17.64
C VAL A 741 10.75 -9.43 -18.12
N VAL A 742 11.76 -9.59 -17.28
CA VAL A 742 13.11 -9.05 -17.50
C VAL A 742 14.08 -10.21 -17.59
N PHE A 743 14.56 -10.51 -18.80
CA PHE A 743 15.55 -11.57 -19.00
C PHE A 743 16.98 -11.03 -19.01
N ASN A 744 17.13 -9.75 -19.34
CA ASN A 744 18.42 -9.14 -19.69
C ASN A 744 19.30 -8.87 -18.47
N HIS A 745 18.72 -8.41 -17.37
CA HIS A 745 19.51 -7.83 -16.28
C HIS A 745 18.87 -8.03 -14.91
N THR A 746 19.71 -7.91 -13.89
CA THR A 746 19.28 -7.71 -12.49
C THR A 746 19.49 -6.25 -12.08
N GLY A 747 19.13 -5.91 -10.84
CA GLY A 747 19.71 -4.73 -10.19
C GLY A 747 21.20 -4.93 -9.83
N ASN A 748 21.81 -3.90 -9.24
CA ASN A 748 23.23 -3.93 -8.86
C ASN A 748 23.53 -4.61 -7.50
N PHE A 749 22.58 -5.37 -6.97
CA PHE A 749 22.68 -6.06 -5.66
C PHE A 749 22.85 -7.58 -5.78
N GLY A 750 23.03 -8.08 -7.00
CA GLY A 750 23.07 -9.52 -7.30
C GLY A 750 21.68 -10.16 -7.24
N GLU A 751 21.59 -11.38 -7.78
CA GLU A 751 20.37 -12.19 -7.72
C GLU A 751 20.51 -13.21 -6.59
N GLU A 752 19.53 -13.29 -5.69
CA GLU A 752 19.59 -14.04 -4.43
C GLU A 752 19.97 -15.53 -4.58
N ASN A 753 19.65 -16.15 -5.72
CA ASN A 753 19.86 -17.57 -5.98
C ASN A 753 20.88 -17.85 -7.09
N LEU A 754 21.14 -16.89 -7.99
CA LEU A 754 22.05 -17.03 -9.11
C LEU A 754 23.43 -16.39 -8.83
N TYR A 755 23.47 -15.26 -8.13
CA TYR A 755 24.71 -14.57 -7.73
C TYR A 755 24.54 -13.88 -6.36
N PRO A 756 24.53 -14.66 -5.25
CA PRO A 756 24.10 -14.18 -3.95
C PRO A 756 25.06 -13.12 -3.39
N MET A 757 24.57 -11.89 -3.26
CA MET A 757 25.30 -10.78 -2.64
C MET A 757 24.49 -10.12 -1.53
N PHE A 758 23.24 -9.78 -1.82
CA PHE A 758 22.32 -9.19 -0.85
C PHE A 758 20.96 -9.86 -0.88
N LYS A 759 20.30 -9.88 0.28
CA LYS A 759 18.87 -10.17 0.41
C LYS A 759 18.24 -9.23 1.43
N LYS A 760 16.92 -9.11 1.41
CA LYS A 760 16.17 -8.36 2.44
C LYS A 760 15.96 -9.24 3.69
N ASP A 761 16.05 -8.66 4.89
CA ASP A 761 15.68 -9.33 6.14
C ASP A 761 14.14 -9.39 6.23
N PRO A 762 13.52 -10.58 6.18
CA PRO A 762 12.06 -10.69 6.18
C PRO A 762 11.43 -10.30 7.52
N THR A 763 12.23 -10.10 8.58
CA THR A 763 11.73 -9.72 9.92
C THR A 763 11.66 -8.22 10.15
N LYS A 764 12.14 -7.40 9.20
CA LYS A 764 12.19 -5.95 9.32
C LYS A 764 11.38 -5.27 8.21
N PRO A 765 10.93 -4.02 8.43
CA PRO A 765 10.27 -3.24 7.39
C PRO A 765 11.13 -3.10 6.14
N ASP A 766 10.50 -3.17 4.97
CA ASP A 766 11.19 -3.18 3.68
C ASP A 766 11.77 -1.79 3.31
N THR A 767 12.91 -1.46 3.92
CA THR A 767 13.61 -0.17 3.83
C THR A 767 15.07 -0.37 3.41
N ALA A 768 15.81 0.71 3.12
CA ALA A 768 17.24 0.63 2.75
C ALA A 768 18.10 -0.05 3.83
N ALA A 769 17.72 0.12 5.10
CA ALA A 769 18.39 -0.49 6.25
C ALA A 769 18.12 -2.00 6.38
N ASN A 770 17.25 -2.55 5.54
CA ASN A 770 16.82 -3.95 5.57
C ASN A 770 17.75 -4.92 4.82
N LEU A 771 18.78 -4.42 4.13
CA LEU A 771 19.68 -5.26 3.35
C LEU A 771 20.65 -6.06 4.22
N LEU A 772 20.64 -7.37 4.05
CA LEU A 772 21.60 -8.30 4.61
C LEU A 772 22.65 -8.63 3.54
N ASN A 773 23.93 -8.41 3.88
CA ASN A 773 25.03 -8.92 3.09
C ASN A 773 25.13 -10.44 3.27
N ILE A 774 24.94 -11.17 2.19
CA ILE A 774 25.05 -12.64 2.12
C ILE A 774 26.17 -13.08 1.16
N ALA A 775 27.01 -12.14 0.72
CA ALA A 775 28.07 -12.40 -0.22
C ALA A 775 29.04 -13.48 0.32
N PRO A 776 29.40 -14.48 -0.50
CA PRO A 776 30.47 -15.42 -0.17
C PRO A 776 31.76 -14.72 0.27
N ALA A 777 32.50 -15.35 1.17
CA ALA A 777 33.76 -14.81 1.68
C ALA A 777 34.71 -14.45 0.53
N GLY A 778 35.19 -13.19 0.50
CA GLY A 778 36.10 -12.69 -0.53
C GLY A 778 35.43 -12.17 -1.81
N LEU A 779 34.10 -12.31 -1.96
CA LEU A 779 33.38 -11.72 -3.09
C LEU A 779 33.36 -10.19 -3.00
N LEU A 780 32.94 -9.67 -1.85
CA LEU A 780 33.02 -8.25 -1.50
C LEU A 780 34.22 -7.97 -0.57
N PRO A 781 34.79 -6.76 -0.57
CA PRO A 781 35.92 -6.42 0.29
C PRO A 781 35.51 -6.47 1.77
N SER A 782 36.42 -6.87 2.66
CA SER A 782 36.13 -7.03 4.09
C SER A 782 35.67 -5.74 4.79
N ASN A 783 36.06 -4.57 4.26
CA ASN A 783 35.65 -3.26 4.74
C ASN A 783 34.41 -2.69 4.04
N TYR A 784 33.66 -3.50 3.27
CA TYR A 784 32.54 -3.05 2.44
C TYR A 784 31.53 -2.15 3.18
N SER A 785 31.16 -2.50 4.41
CA SER A 785 30.18 -1.74 5.21
C SER A 785 30.65 -0.33 5.59
N THR A 786 31.95 -0.05 5.51
CA THR A 786 32.56 1.25 5.83
C THR A 786 32.93 2.08 4.60
N LEU A 787 32.74 1.52 3.40
CA LEU A 787 32.97 2.23 2.14
C LEU A 787 31.90 3.32 1.93
N THR A 788 32.25 4.36 1.17
CA THR A 788 31.26 5.35 0.71
C THR A 788 30.22 4.68 -0.20
N PRO A 789 29.00 5.23 -0.33
CA PRO A 789 27.98 4.66 -1.21
C PRO A 789 28.46 4.42 -2.66
N ALA A 790 29.24 5.36 -3.21
CA ALA A 790 29.83 5.22 -4.54
C ALA A 790 30.88 4.09 -4.61
N ALA A 791 31.71 3.92 -3.58
CA ALA A 791 32.68 2.82 -3.52
C ALA A 791 32.00 1.47 -3.27
N GLN A 792 30.91 1.42 -2.51
CA GLN A 792 30.07 0.22 -2.35
C GLN A 792 29.46 -0.19 -3.69
N TYR A 793 28.87 0.77 -4.42
CA TYR A 793 28.37 0.55 -5.77
C TYR A 793 29.48 -0.04 -6.67
N GLN A 794 30.66 0.58 -6.71
CA GLN A 794 31.75 0.11 -7.55
C GLN A 794 32.25 -1.28 -7.13
N ALA A 795 32.28 -1.60 -5.84
CA ALA A 795 32.64 -2.92 -5.35
C ALA A 795 31.64 -3.99 -5.81
N ARG A 796 30.33 -3.68 -5.82
CA ARG A 796 29.29 -4.58 -6.36
C ARG A 796 29.46 -4.79 -7.87
N ILE A 797 29.66 -3.72 -8.63
CA ILE A 797 29.92 -3.82 -10.07
C ILE A 797 31.19 -4.64 -10.35
N THR A 798 32.26 -4.42 -9.59
CA THR A 798 33.50 -5.20 -9.70
C THR A 798 33.27 -6.69 -9.42
N ALA A 799 32.40 -7.02 -8.45
CA ALA A 799 32.06 -8.40 -8.16
C ALA A 799 31.34 -9.08 -9.33
N MET A 800 30.46 -8.38 -10.07
CA MET A 800 29.68 -8.95 -11.18
C MET A 800 30.36 -8.82 -12.55
N LYS A 801 31.35 -7.95 -12.74
CA LYS A 801 31.91 -7.61 -14.07
C LYS A 801 33.38 -7.96 -14.27
N GLU A 802 34.03 -8.61 -13.30
CA GLU A 802 35.42 -9.06 -13.43
C GLU A 802 35.53 -10.59 -13.46
N ASP A 803 36.31 -11.12 -14.41
CA ASP A 803 36.56 -12.58 -14.55
C ASP A 803 37.07 -13.23 -13.26
N SER A 804 37.85 -12.48 -12.48
CA SER A 804 38.42 -12.94 -11.20
C SER A 804 37.38 -13.11 -10.09
N LYS A 805 36.16 -12.57 -10.27
CA LYS A 805 35.07 -12.60 -9.28
C LYS A 805 33.90 -13.43 -9.78
N ASP A 806 33.39 -13.14 -10.98
CA ASP A 806 32.35 -13.96 -11.62
C ASP A 806 32.98 -15.02 -12.54
N THR A 807 33.61 -16.01 -11.92
CA THR A 807 34.29 -17.11 -12.63
C THR A 807 33.32 -18.02 -13.40
N SER A 808 32.03 -18.00 -13.05
CA SER A 808 30.99 -18.77 -13.74
C SER A 808 30.41 -18.03 -14.93
N GLY A 809 30.74 -16.74 -15.11
CA GLY A 809 30.24 -15.87 -16.17
C GLY A 809 28.72 -15.77 -16.14
N ILE A 810 28.14 -15.56 -14.96
CA ILE A 810 26.70 -15.31 -14.78
C ILE A 810 26.29 -14.01 -15.47
N TYR A 811 27.16 -13.00 -15.40
CA TYR A 811 27.02 -11.71 -16.07
C TYR A 811 27.99 -11.60 -17.25
N HIS A 812 27.65 -10.79 -18.24
CA HIS A 812 28.63 -10.40 -19.26
C HIS A 812 29.66 -9.44 -18.66
N HIS A 813 30.93 -9.56 -19.05
CA HIS A 813 32.01 -8.71 -18.53
C HIS A 813 32.35 -7.51 -19.45
N GLU A 814 31.60 -7.32 -20.53
CA GLU A 814 31.71 -6.12 -21.36
C GLU A 814 31.19 -4.89 -20.59
N LYS A 815 32.08 -3.91 -20.39
CA LYS A 815 31.83 -2.73 -19.55
C LYS A 815 31.31 -1.55 -20.38
N SER A 816 31.50 -1.59 -21.69
CA SER A 816 31.15 -0.51 -22.60
C SER A 816 30.02 -0.91 -23.53
N LEU A 817 29.02 -0.04 -23.65
CA LEU A 817 27.88 -0.24 -24.53
C LEU A 817 27.88 0.80 -25.65
N SER A 818 27.70 0.34 -26.88
CA SER A 818 27.38 1.17 -28.04
C SER A 818 26.07 0.69 -28.66
N TRP A 819 25.11 1.62 -28.77
CA TRP A 819 23.71 1.34 -29.15
C TRP A 819 23.51 0.75 -30.54
N GLU A 820 24.51 0.88 -31.42
CA GLU A 820 24.50 0.44 -32.82
C GLU A 820 25.61 -0.59 -33.11
N SER A 821 26.12 -1.27 -32.09
CA SER A 821 27.14 -2.33 -32.24
C SER A 821 26.77 -3.59 -31.45
N TYR A 822 27.53 -4.67 -31.65
CA TYR A 822 27.31 -5.93 -30.94
C TYR A 822 27.31 -5.77 -29.41
N THR A 823 28.07 -4.80 -28.87
CA THR A 823 28.12 -4.56 -27.42
C THR A 823 26.80 -4.08 -26.84
N VAL A 824 25.79 -3.78 -27.66
CA VAL A 824 24.41 -3.57 -27.18
C VAL A 824 23.79 -4.84 -26.59
N GLN A 825 24.25 -6.03 -27.02
CA GLN A 825 23.76 -7.34 -26.59
C GLN A 825 24.56 -7.97 -25.43
N THR A 826 25.69 -7.35 -25.06
CA THR A 826 26.59 -7.88 -24.03
C THR A 826 27.02 -6.83 -23.01
N GLY A 827 26.69 -5.56 -23.26
CA GLY A 827 27.11 -4.42 -22.46
C GLY A 827 26.05 -3.98 -21.48
N GLN A 828 26.48 -3.38 -20.37
CA GLN A 828 25.59 -2.90 -19.32
C GLN A 828 24.80 -1.64 -19.71
N ILE A 829 23.47 -1.70 -19.61
CA ILE A 829 22.57 -0.55 -19.80
C ILE A 829 22.34 0.21 -18.49
N ALA A 830 22.06 1.52 -18.58
CA ALA A 830 21.64 2.41 -17.48
C ALA A 830 22.54 2.49 -16.23
N GLY A 831 23.65 1.74 -16.15
CA GLY A 831 24.56 1.72 -15.01
C GLY A 831 24.14 0.73 -13.92
N ASP A 832 22.88 0.68 -13.53
CA ASP A 832 22.39 -0.18 -12.44
C ASP A 832 21.60 -1.43 -12.89
N ALA A 833 21.30 -1.54 -14.19
CA ALA A 833 20.79 -2.74 -14.84
C ALA A 833 21.96 -3.64 -15.29
N VAL A 834 22.42 -4.52 -14.39
CA VAL A 834 23.62 -5.32 -14.59
C VAL A 834 23.33 -6.51 -15.52
N ASP A 835 23.96 -6.48 -16.69
CA ASP A 835 23.70 -7.36 -17.82
C ASP A 835 24.08 -8.83 -17.58
N LEU A 836 23.07 -9.70 -17.57
CA LEU A 836 23.18 -11.15 -17.41
C LEU A 836 23.70 -11.78 -18.70
N ASN A 837 24.54 -12.80 -18.58
CA ASN A 837 24.97 -13.61 -19.70
C ASN A 837 23.88 -14.62 -20.06
N THR A 838 22.97 -14.25 -20.97
CA THR A 838 21.84 -15.09 -21.38
C THR A 838 22.24 -16.28 -22.26
N GLU A 839 23.48 -16.31 -22.73
CA GLU A 839 24.10 -17.40 -23.47
C GLU A 839 24.62 -18.49 -22.51
N ASN A 840 24.71 -18.20 -21.21
CA ASN A 840 25.10 -19.14 -20.18
C ASN A 840 23.95 -20.08 -19.77
N PRO A 841 24.12 -21.42 -19.91
CA PRO A 841 23.10 -22.38 -19.48
C PRO A 841 22.65 -22.29 -18.04
N THR A 842 23.54 -21.93 -17.11
CA THR A 842 23.13 -21.73 -15.71
C THR A 842 22.17 -20.54 -15.60
N THR A 843 22.48 -19.44 -16.28
CA THR A 843 21.68 -18.20 -16.26
C THR A 843 20.34 -18.40 -16.96
N TYR A 844 20.31 -18.85 -18.21
CA TYR A 844 19.04 -18.95 -18.95
C TYR A 844 18.10 -20.01 -18.37
N ASN A 845 18.62 -21.13 -17.85
CA ASN A 845 17.77 -22.15 -17.21
C ASN A 845 17.14 -21.59 -15.93
N TYR A 846 17.89 -20.79 -15.17
CA TYR A 846 17.36 -20.12 -13.99
C TYR A 846 16.20 -19.17 -14.33
N ILE A 847 16.36 -18.35 -15.38
CA ILE A 847 15.32 -17.43 -15.88
C ILE A 847 14.09 -18.20 -16.38
N VAL A 848 14.31 -19.25 -17.19
CA VAL A 848 13.22 -20.12 -17.69
C VAL A 848 12.45 -20.74 -16.53
N ASP A 849 13.15 -21.27 -15.54
CA ASP A 849 12.53 -21.87 -14.34
C ASP A 849 11.75 -20.84 -13.52
N ALA A 850 12.29 -19.62 -13.38
CA ALA A 850 11.61 -18.55 -12.67
C ALA A 850 10.29 -18.17 -13.37
N TYR A 851 10.32 -17.93 -14.68
CA TYR A 851 9.15 -17.47 -15.41
C TYR A 851 8.13 -18.57 -15.73
N ASN A 852 8.56 -19.84 -15.81
CA ASN A 852 7.63 -20.97 -15.88
C ASN A 852 6.67 -21.04 -14.69
N LYS A 853 7.09 -20.57 -13.49
CA LYS A 853 6.20 -20.50 -12.33
C LYS A 853 5.03 -19.56 -12.56
N TYR A 854 5.25 -18.42 -13.19
CA TYR A 854 4.17 -17.46 -13.46
C TYR A 854 3.23 -17.95 -14.56
N ILE A 855 3.75 -18.68 -15.56
CA ILE A 855 2.90 -19.37 -16.54
C ILE A 855 1.97 -20.38 -15.85
N ASP A 856 2.49 -21.12 -14.86
CA ASP A 856 1.71 -22.08 -14.07
C ASP A 856 0.70 -21.43 -13.13
N MET A 857 0.93 -20.19 -12.72
CA MET A 857 -0.04 -19.40 -11.97
C MET A 857 -1.22 -18.95 -12.86
N GLY A 858 -1.07 -19.04 -14.18
CA GLY A 858 -2.12 -18.68 -15.14
C GLY A 858 -1.85 -17.40 -15.92
N VAL A 859 -0.63 -16.86 -15.92
CA VAL A 859 -0.30 -15.72 -16.79
C VAL A 859 -0.57 -16.08 -18.26
N ASP A 860 -1.23 -15.17 -18.98
CA ASP A 860 -1.70 -15.43 -20.35
C ASP A 860 -0.64 -15.13 -21.41
N ALA A 861 0.21 -14.14 -21.13
CA ALA A 861 1.24 -13.66 -22.04
C ALA A 861 2.38 -12.96 -21.29
N PHE A 862 3.53 -12.84 -21.96
CA PHE A 862 4.64 -12.00 -21.49
C PHE A 862 4.87 -10.79 -22.39
N ARG A 863 5.09 -9.63 -21.76
CA ARG A 863 5.84 -8.54 -22.38
C ARG A 863 7.29 -8.69 -21.95
N VAL A 864 8.20 -8.81 -22.90
CA VAL A 864 9.63 -9.00 -22.62
C VAL A 864 10.35 -7.66 -22.71
N ASP A 865 10.98 -7.30 -21.61
CA ASP A 865 11.78 -6.09 -21.47
C ASP A 865 13.06 -6.15 -22.33
N THR A 866 13.49 -4.99 -22.81
CA THR A 866 14.84 -4.77 -23.36
C THR A 866 15.32 -5.78 -24.42
N VAL A 867 14.43 -6.29 -25.28
CA VAL A 867 14.73 -7.36 -26.26
C VAL A 867 15.92 -7.05 -27.17
N LYS A 868 16.15 -5.78 -27.52
CA LYS A 868 17.33 -5.34 -28.31
C LYS A 868 18.69 -5.73 -27.66
N HIS A 869 18.70 -5.97 -26.36
CA HIS A 869 19.88 -6.28 -25.56
C HIS A 869 20.16 -7.78 -25.38
N ILE A 870 19.32 -8.64 -25.95
CA ILE A 870 19.56 -10.09 -26.00
C ILE A 870 19.59 -10.51 -27.46
N SER A 871 20.47 -11.44 -27.83
CA SER A 871 20.50 -11.95 -29.21
C SER A 871 19.19 -12.65 -29.58
N ARG A 872 18.67 -12.38 -30.79
CA ARG A 872 17.55 -13.15 -31.36
C ARG A 872 17.83 -14.65 -31.36
N LEU A 873 19.10 -15.04 -31.58
CA LEU A 873 19.48 -16.44 -31.55
C LEU A 873 19.19 -17.07 -30.17
N THR A 874 19.53 -16.38 -29.09
CA THR A 874 19.27 -16.82 -27.72
C THR A 874 17.76 -16.97 -27.46
N PHE A 875 16.94 -16.02 -27.92
CA PHE A 875 15.48 -16.17 -27.88
C PHE A 875 14.98 -17.42 -28.62
N ASN A 876 15.43 -17.62 -29.86
CA ASN A 876 14.97 -18.72 -30.71
C ASN A 876 15.49 -20.09 -30.26
N LYS A 877 16.65 -20.16 -29.60
CA LYS A 877 17.22 -21.41 -29.07
C LYS A 877 16.67 -21.78 -27.70
N VAL A 878 16.32 -20.79 -26.87
CA VAL A 878 16.01 -21.00 -25.46
C VAL A 878 14.62 -20.50 -25.10
N PHE A 879 14.42 -19.18 -25.03
CA PHE A 879 13.25 -18.61 -24.36
C PHE A 879 11.94 -18.89 -25.11
N ASN A 880 11.90 -18.64 -26.41
CA ASN A 880 10.70 -18.84 -27.23
C ASN A 880 10.21 -20.31 -27.18
N PRO A 881 11.04 -21.33 -27.45
CA PRO A 881 10.59 -22.71 -27.36
C PRO A 881 10.27 -23.13 -25.92
N ALA A 882 11.03 -22.68 -24.91
CA ALA A 882 10.79 -23.06 -23.51
C ALA A 882 9.42 -22.57 -23.00
N PHE A 883 9.10 -21.29 -23.17
CA PHE A 883 7.85 -20.73 -22.69
C PHE A 883 6.65 -21.17 -23.53
N LYS A 884 6.83 -21.40 -24.83
CA LYS A 884 5.78 -21.99 -25.67
C LYS A 884 5.51 -23.45 -25.32
N ALA A 885 6.54 -24.23 -24.96
CA ALA A 885 6.36 -25.59 -24.47
C ALA A 885 5.58 -25.62 -23.15
N ARG A 886 5.78 -24.63 -22.28
CA ARG A 886 5.09 -24.54 -20.98
C ARG A 886 3.69 -23.95 -21.07
N GLY A 887 3.52 -22.82 -21.75
CA GLY A 887 2.24 -22.11 -21.90
C GLY A 887 1.35 -22.63 -23.04
N GLY A 888 1.85 -23.57 -23.83
CA GLY A 888 1.14 -24.11 -24.98
C GLY A 888 1.22 -23.24 -26.23
N PRO A 889 0.63 -23.69 -27.36
CA PRO A 889 0.86 -23.10 -28.69
C PRO A 889 0.37 -21.65 -28.84
N ASN A 890 -0.57 -21.23 -27.98
CA ASN A 890 -1.15 -19.88 -27.98
C ASN A 890 -0.63 -19.00 -26.82
N PHE A 891 0.40 -19.43 -26.08
CA PHE A 891 1.08 -18.52 -25.16
C PHE A 891 1.74 -17.40 -25.97
N TYR A 892 1.34 -16.18 -25.69
CA TYR A 892 1.74 -15.02 -26.46
C TYR A 892 2.92 -14.32 -25.79
N MET A 893 3.93 -13.96 -26.57
CA MET A 893 5.07 -13.19 -26.11
C MET A 893 5.35 -12.06 -27.08
N PHE A 894 5.56 -10.86 -26.55
CA PHE A 894 5.98 -9.72 -27.36
C PHE A 894 7.06 -8.89 -26.66
N GLY A 895 8.02 -8.39 -27.43
CA GLY A 895 9.21 -7.74 -26.93
C GLY A 895 9.26 -6.23 -27.13
N GLU A 896 9.90 -5.53 -26.21
CA GLU A 896 10.35 -4.16 -26.41
C GLU A 896 11.69 -4.12 -27.14
N VAL A 897 11.66 -3.81 -28.43
CA VAL A 897 12.86 -3.48 -29.21
C VAL A 897 12.91 -1.97 -29.38
N ALA A 898 13.49 -1.26 -28.40
CA ALA A 898 13.49 0.20 -28.35
C ALA A 898 14.26 0.81 -29.53
N THR A 899 13.54 1.13 -30.62
CA THR A 899 14.08 1.79 -31.81
C THR A 899 13.53 3.21 -31.92
N ARG A 900 14.36 4.18 -31.55
CA ARG A 900 14.04 5.60 -31.62
C ARG A 900 14.35 6.16 -33.01
N TYR A 901 13.76 5.54 -34.03
CA TYR A 901 14.01 5.83 -35.44
C TYR A 901 12.70 5.81 -36.22
N ARG A 902 12.52 6.74 -37.16
CA ARG A 902 11.25 6.87 -37.91
C ARG A 902 11.08 5.81 -38.99
N GLN A 903 12.16 5.13 -39.38
CA GLN A 903 12.18 4.07 -40.37
C GLN A 903 12.12 2.69 -39.70
N VAL A 904 11.69 1.68 -40.45
CA VAL A 904 11.55 0.29 -39.97
C VAL A 904 12.89 -0.35 -39.57
N TRP A 905 13.98 0.06 -40.20
CA TRP A 905 15.34 -0.40 -39.89
C TRP A 905 16.10 0.70 -39.15
N ASN A 906 16.46 0.45 -37.90
CA ASN A 906 17.22 1.35 -37.04
C ASN A 906 18.66 1.45 -37.54
N SER A 907 19.04 2.63 -38.06
CA SER A 907 20.37 2.90 -38.63
C SER A 907 20.83 1.90 -39.70
N GLY A 908 19.89 1.21 -40.36
CA GLY A 908 20.21 0.16 -41.32
C GLY A 908 20.84 -1.10 -40.72
N ILE A 909 20.68 -1.35 -39.41
CA ILE A 909 21.27 -2.49 -38.71
C ILE A 909 20.14 -3.44 -38.26
N PRO A 910 20.01 -4.64 -38.86
CA PRO A 910 18.94 -5.58 -38.52
C PRO A 910 18.88 -5.96 -37.05
N ALA A 911 20.01 -6.35 -36.45
CA ALA A 911 20.06 -6.90 -35.08
C ALA A 911 19.59 -5.93 -33.97
N VAL A 912 19.43 -4.65 -34.29
CA VAL A 912 18.91 -3.62 -33.37
C VAL A 912 17.58 -3.02 -33.82
N SER A 913 16.90 -3.69 -34.76
CA SER A 913 15.65 -3.24 -35.38
C SER A 913 14.48 -4.14 -34.98
N THR A 914 13.33 -3.55 -34.74
CA THR A 914 12.08 -4.21 -34.32
C THR A 914 11.69 -5.45 -35.15
N PRO A 915 11.60 -5.40 -36.50
CA PRO A 915 11.20 -6.57 -37.30
C PRO A 915 12.09 -7.79 -37.13
N PHE A 916 13.38 -7.61 -36.82
CA PHE A 916 14.38 -8.66 -36.79
C PHE A 916 14.02 -9.81 -35.85
N TYR A 917 13.44 -9.48 -34.69
CA TYR A 917 13.16 -10.42 -33.61
C TYR A 917 11.92 -11.31 -33.85
N THR A 918 11.14 -11.02 -34.89
CA THR A 918 9.92 -11.79 -35.21
C THR A 918 10.18 -13.09 -35.96
N TRP A 919 11.39 -13.26 -36.49
CA TRP A 919 11.72 -14.32 -37.43
C TRP A 919 12.28 -15.58 -36.76
N ALA A 920 11.91 -16.74 -37.31
CA ALA A 920 12.61 -17.99 -37.07
C ALA A 920 14.03 -17.93 -37.68
N GLU A 921 14.95 -18.72 -37.14
CA GLU A 921 16.31 -18.78 -37.70
C GLU A 921 16.32 -19.48 -39.07
N SER A 922 16.96 -18.83 -40.04
CA SER A 922 17.16 -19.36 -41.40
C SER A 922 18.45 -20.18 -41.55
N LYS A 923 19.37 -20.07 -40.58
CA LYS A 923 20.66 -20.74 -40.54
C LYS A 923 20.82 -21.49 -39.21
N SER A 924 21.52 -22.63 -39.26
CA SER A 924 21.89 -23.35 -38.05
C SER A 924 23.15 -22.77 -37.43
N TYR A 925 23.10 -22.53 -36.12
CA TYR A 925 24.23 -22.14 -35.29
C TYR A 925 24.44 -23.20 -34.19
N PRO A 926 25.70 -23.53 -33.85
CA PRO A 926 26.01 -24.35 -32.68
C PRO A 926 25.33 -23.79 -31.43
N TRP A 927 24.91 -24.68 -30.53
CA TRP A 927 24.36 -24.31 -29.24
C TRP A 927 24.64 -25.41 -28.24
N SER A 928 25.29 -25.07 -27.13
CA SER A 928 25.67 -25.98 -26.06
C SER A 928 24.76 -25.79 -24.85
N SER A 929 24.31 -26.90 -24.26
CA SER A 929 23.55 -26.88 -23.01
C SER A 929 24.45 -26.79 -21.77
N THR A 930 25.77 -26.75 -21.93
CA THR A 930 26.73 -26.74 -20.81
C THR A 930 27.89 -25.75 -20.97
N ASP A 931 28.11 -25.20 -22.17
CA ASP A 931 29.26 -24.33 -22.46
C ASP A 931 28.80 -23.00 -23.04
N ARG A 932 28.88 -21.94 -22.23
CA ARG A 932 28.50 -20.58 -22.62
C ARG A 932 29.39 -20.02 -23.74
N LEU A 933 30.67 -20.39 -23.83
CA LEU A 933 31.58 -19.80 -24.83
C LEU A 933 31.19 -20.20 -26.26
N VAL A 934 30.67 -21.42 -26.44
CA VAL A 934 30.11 -21.87 -27.72
C VAL A 934 28.88 -21.04 -28.10
N ASN A 935 28.05 -20.70 -27.13
CA ASN A 935 26.83 -19.91 -27.32
C ASN A 935 27.18 -18.46 -27.64
N GLU A 936 28.07 -17.84 -26.86
CA GLU A 936 28.59 -16.47 -27.08
C GLU A 936 29.27 -16.31 -28.45
N ALA A 937 30.08 -17.30 -28.86
CA ALA A 937 30.67 -17.29 -30.21
C ALA A 937 29.59 -17.38 -31.31
N SER A 938 28.51 -18.13 -31.04
CA SER A 938 27.40 -18.31 -31.98
C SER A 938 26.54 -17.06 -32.09
N THR A 939 26.30 -16.33 -30.99
CA THR A 939 25.56 -15.06 -31.01
C THR A 939 26.36 -13.96 -31.68
N LEU A 940 27.68 -13.90 -31.48
CA LEU A 940 28.55 -13.00 -32.24
C LEU A 940 28.55 -13.33 -33.74
N GLN A 941 28.64 -14.62 -34.11
CA GLN A 941 28.55 -15.01 -35.52
C GLN A 941 27.18 -14.67 -36.11
N HIS A 942 26.10 -14.86 -35.36
CA HIS A 942 24.75 -14.49 -35.75
C HIS A 942 24.61 -13.00 -36.02
N TRP A 943 25.19 -12.15 -35.16
CA TRP A 943 25.27 -10.72 -35.39
C TRP A 943 25.98 -10.40 -36.71
N ASN A 944 27.17 -10.98 -36.93
CA ASN A 944 27.97 -10.72 -38.13
C ASN A 944 27.26 -11.13 -39.43
N ASP A 945 26.51 -12.24 -39.39
CA ASP A 945 25.71 -12.72 -40.52
C ASP A 945 24.50 -11.80 -40.83
N ASN A 946 24.07 -10.95 -39.88
CA ASN A 946 22.89 -10.11 -39.97
C ASN A 946 23.21 -8.60 -39.96
N THR A 947 24.31 -8.21 -40.61
CA THR A 947 24.76 -6.82 -40.70
C THR A 947 24.10 -6.00 -41.81
N SER A 948 23.40 -6.64 -42.77
CA SER A 948 22.75 -5.97 -43.90
C SER A 948 21.23 -6.15 -43.88
N VAL A 949 20.50 -5.05 -44.11
CA VAL A 949 19.03 -5.07 -44.29
C VAL A 949 18.61 -5.73 -45.60
N SER A 950 19.46 -5.71 -46.63
CA SER A 950 19.12 -6.27 -47.95
C SER A 950 19.03 -7.80 -47.97
N THR A 951 19.61 -8.46 -46.97
CA THR A 951 19.58 -9.91 -46.80
C THR A 951 18.48 -10.38 -45.85
N GLN A 952 17.73 -9.45 -45.27
CA GLN A 952 16.65 -9.79 -44.34
C GLN A 952 15.41 -10.29 -45.09
N PRO A 953 14.70 -11.29 -44.55
CA PRO A 953 13.55 -11.89 -45.22
C PRO A 953 12.34 -10.94 -45.27
N THR A 954 11.40 -11.26 -46.16
CA THR A 954 10.09 -10.58 -46.25
C THR A 954 8.94 -11.59 -46.18
N SER A 955 7.76 -11.09 -45.76
CA SER A 955 6.54 -11.87 -45.58
C SER A 955 5.35 -11.15 -46.18
N THR A 956 4.36 -11.93 -46.64
CA THR A 956 3.05 -11.44 -47.07
C THR A 956 1.93 -11.78 -46.08
N ASN A 957 2.25 -12.28 -44.88
CA ASN A 957 1.25 -12.73 -43.89
C ASN A 957 0.25 -11.63 -43.48
N HIS A 958 0.64 -10.36 -43.60
CA HIS A 958 -0.17 -9.19 -43.29
C HIS A 958 -1.09 -8.72 -44.44
N LEU A 959 -0.84 -9.17 -45.68
CA LEU A 959 -1.56 -8.72 -46.89
C LEU A 959 -2.66 -9.67 -47.33
N LEU A 960 -3.73 -9.12 -47.87
CA LEU A 960 -4.71 -9.86 -48.65
C LEU A 960 -4.17 -10.21 -50.06
N ASN A 961 -4.86 -11.13 -50.74
CA ASN A 961 -4.72 -11.35 -52.19
C ASN A 961 -5.91 -10.70 -52.90
N GLY A 962 -5.76 -9.46 -53.37
CA GLY A 962 -6.90 -8.61 -53.72
C GLY A 962 -7.77 -8.39 -52.48
N ASN A 963 -8.97 -8.99 -52.47
CA ASN A 963 -9.86 -9.01 -51.31
C ASN A 963 -9.90 -10.36 -50.58
N ASN A 964 -9.13 -11.36 -51.02
CA ASN A 964 -9.17 -12.70 -50.44
C ASN A 964 -8.16 -12.82 -49.30
N TYR A 965 -8.59 -13.47 -48.21
CA TYR A 965 -7.70 -13.80 -47.10
C TYR A 965 -6.70 -14.87 -47.55
N ARG A 966 -5.41 -14.64 -47.27
CA ARG A 966 -4.31 -15.57 -47.55
C ARG A 966 -4.12 -16.54 -46.39
N ALA A 967 -3.74 -17.77 -46.70
CA ALA A 967 -3.20 -18.67 -45.69
C ALA A 967 -1.93 -18.07 -45.06
N VAL A 968 -1.86 -18.09 -43.72
CA VAL A 968 -0.71 -17.58 -42.96
C VAL A 968 0.41 -18.62 -42.93
N ASN A 969 1.62 -18.22 -43.31
CA ASN A 969 2.80 -19.05 -43.16
C ASN A 969 3.41 -18.86 -41.76
N ASN A 970 3.04 -19.73 -40.83
CA ASN A 970 3.54 -19.69 -39.45
C ASN A 970 4.99 -20.21 -39.31
N SER A 971 5.56 -20.89 -40.31
CA SER A 971 6.93 -21.40 -40.21
C SER A 971 7.99 -20.29 -40.23
N LEU A 972 7.59 -19.07 -40.62
CA LEU A 972 8.46 -17.89 -40.64
C LEU A 972 8.70 -17.30 -39.24
N ARG A 973 7.83 -17.60 -38.27
CA ARG A 973 7.78 -16.92 -36.97
C ARG A 973 8.70 -17.59 -35.94
N GLY A 974 9.47 -16.77 -35.22
CA GLY A 974 10.39 -17.23 -34.16
C GLY A 974 9.71 -17.53 -32.82
N GLY A 975 8.46 -17.10 -32.64
CA GLY A 975 7.68 -17.29 -31.41
C GLY A 975 7.68 -16.08 -30.46
N MET A 976 8.32 -14.98 -30.85
CA MET A 976 8.25 -13.68 -30.20
C MET A 976 7.72 -12.66 -31.21
N ASP A 977 6.71 -11.88 -30.84
CA ASP A 977 6.29 -10.69 -31.60
C ASP A 977 6.82 -9.43 -30.89
N VAL A 978 6.38 -8.24 -31.26
CA VAL A 978 7.05 -7.00 -30.83
C VAL A 978 6.08 -5.85 -30.61
N ILE A 979 6.48 -4.91 -29.76
CA ILE A 979 5.95 -3.55 -29.79
C ILE A 979 6.34 -2.93 -31.14
N ASP A 980 5.37 -2.39 -31.88
CA ASP A 980 5.56 -1.72 -33.16
C ASP A 980 6.20 -0.34 -32.96
N PHE A 981 7.48 -0.34 -32.57
CA PHE A 981 8.23 0.90 -32.35
C PHE A 981 8.24 1.82 -33.59
N PRO A 982 8.35 1.33 -34.84
CA PRO A 982 8.26 2.20 -36.01
C PRO A 982 6.93 2.96 -36.09
N MET A 983 5.79 2.31 -35.84
CA MET A 983 4.51 3.03 -35.72
C MET A 983 4.51 3.98 -34.51
N HIS A 984 4.91 3.49 -33.34
CA HIS A 984 4.98 4.27 -32.10
C HIS A 984 5.73 5.59 -32.32
N TRP A 985 6.92 5.52 -32.89
CA TRP A 985 7.80 6.66 -33.11
C TRP A 985 7.23 7.69 -34.09
N ASN A 986 6.26 7.30 -34.93
CA ASN A 986 5.63 8.17 -35.92
C ASN A 986 4.24 8.69 -35.50
N PHE A 987 3.72 8.34 -34.30
CA PHE A 987 2.39 8.77 -33.85
C PHE A 987 2.26 10.26 -33.44
N ALA A 988 3.20 11.14 -33.77
CA ALA A 988 2.89 12.58 -33.76
C ALA A 988 1.72 12.91 -34.70
N ASN A 989 1.49 12.08 -35.73
CA ASN A 989 0.23 12.00 -36.45
C ASN A 989 0.01 10.58 -37.00
N ALA A 990 -1.25 10.15 -37.10
CA ALA A 990 -1.54 8.78 -37.51
C ALA A 990 -1.14 8.47 -38.96
N ARG A 991 -1.10 9.48 -39.84
CA ARG A 991 -0.77 9.29 -41.26
C ARG A 991 0.68 8.80 -41.43
N ASP A 992 1.62 9.38 -40.70
CA ASP A 992 3.03 8.96 -40.75
C ASP A 992 3.18 7.54 -40.19
N ALA A 993 2.49 7.22 -39.09
CA ALA A 993 2.46 5.87 -38.53
C ALA A 993 1.88 4.84 -39.52
N PHE A 994 0.81 5.19 -40.24
CA PHE A 994 0.24 4.36 -41.31
C PHE A 994 1.20 4.20 -42.49
N GLY A 995 1.91 5.28 -42.88
CA GLY A 995 2.89 5.26 -43.96
C GLY A 995 4.08 4.35 -43.67
N VAL A 996 4.69 4.46 -42.48
CA VAL A 996 5.81 3.59 -42.10
C VAL A 996 5.38 2.12 -41.99
N ALA A 997 4.18 1.85 -41.47
CA ALA A 997 3.63 0.50 -41.39
C ALA A 997 3.43 -0.10 -42.79
N THR A 998 2.69 0.60 -43.65
CA THR A 998 2.36 0.07 -44.99
C THR A 998 3.58 -0.11 -45.89
N GLY A 999 4.66 0.65 -45.68
CA GLY A 999 5.95 0.43 -46.35
C GLY A 999 6.86 -0.61 -45.69
N GLY A 1000 6.66 -0.91 -44.40
CA GLY A 1000 7.57 -1.70 -43.57
C GLY A 1000 7.05 -3.08 -43.13
N ASP A 1001 5.74 -3.33 -43.19
CA ASP A 1001 5.12 -4.54 -42.61
C ASP A 1001 5.62 -5.85 -43.22
N GLN A 1002 6.11 -5.81 -44.46
CA GLN A 1002 6.74 -6.95 -45.13
C GLN A 1002 7.99 -7.46 -44.41
N TYR A 1003 8.66 -6.63 -43.60
CA TYR A 1003 9.87 -7.05 -42.88
C TYR A 1003 9.59 -7.77 -41.57
N TYR A 1004 8.33 -7.82 -41.12
CA TYR A 1004 7.91 -8.64 -39.99
C TYR A 1004 7.49 -10.01 -40.48
N ALA A 1005 7.74 -11.06 -39.70
CA ALA A 1005 7.23 -12.40 -40.03
C ALA A 1005 5.70 -12.39 -40.13
N ASP A 1006 5.02 -11.66 -39.24
CA ASP A 1006 3.59 -11.31 -39.33
C ASP A 1006 3.26 -10.05 -38.51
N ALA A 1007 3.18 -8.89 -39.17
CA ALA A 1007 2.87 -7.62 -38.51
C ALA A 1007 1.47 -7.54 -37.87
N THR A 1008 0.56 -8.50 -38.15
CA THR A 1008 -0.78 -8.50 -37.54
C THR A 1008 -0.76 -8.81 -36.04
N TRP A 1009 0.36 -9.34 -35.53
CA TRP A 1009 0.58 -9.61 -34.11
C TRP A 1009 1.23 -8.46 -33.36
N ASN A 1010 1.76 -7.44 -34.05
CA ASN A 1010 2.49 -6.36 -33.39
C ASN A 1010 1.61 -5.60 -32.39
N VAL A 1011 2.18 -5.26 -31.24
CA VAL A 1011 1.53 -4.44 -30.21
C VAL A 1011 1.74 -2.96 -30.51
N THR A 1012 0.67 -2.17 -30.54
CA THR A 1012 0.74 -0.74 -30.90
C THR A 1012 0.37 0.12 -29.70
N TYR A 1013 1.10 1.23 -29.47
CA TYR A 1013 0.73 2.29 -28.52
C TYR A 1013 1.22 3.66 -29.00
N VAL A 1014 0.56 4.73 -28.55
CA VAL A 1014 1.00 6.11 -28.79
C VAL A 1014 2.04 6.54 -27.78
N ASP A 1015 1.76 6.39 -26.49
CA ASP A 1015 2.70 6.68 -25.41
C ASP A 1015 2.80 5.50 -24.43
N SER A 1016 3.80 5.55 -23.57
CA SER A 1016 4.13 4.48 -22.62
C SER A 1016 4.77 5.03 -21.34
N HIS A 1017 5.27 4.12 -20.52
CA HIS A 1017 6.06 4.43 -19.34
C HIS A 1017 7.48 4.95 -19.61
N ASP A 1018 7.95 4.99 -20.85
CA ASP A 1018 9.29 5.49 -21.21
C ASP A 1018 9.26 6.61 -22.24
N TYR A 1019 8.42 6.45 -23.27
CA TYR A 1019 8.47 7.31 -24.45
C TYR A 1019 7.08 7.74 -24.95
N ALA A 1020 7.07 8.96 -25.48
CA ALA A 1020 6.12 9.43 -26.49
C ALA A 1020 6.80 9.43 -27.89
N PRO A 1021 6.02 9.58 -28.99
CA PRO A 1021 6.53 9.57 -30.36
C PRO A 1021 7.50 10.70 -30.67
N ASP A 1022 8.32 10.55 -31.72
CA ASP A 1022 9.08 11.68 -32.26
C ASP A 1022 8.14 12.76 -32.83
N GLY A 1023 8.47 14.02 -32.55
CA GLY A 1023 7.59 15.17 -32.82
C GLY A 1023 6.49 15.41 -31.77
N ALA A 1024 6.39 14.57 -30.74
CA ALA A 1024 5.56 14.79 -29.55
C ALA A 1024 6.46 14.58 -28.32
N PRO A 1025 6.99 15.65 -27.69
CA PRO A 1025 8.16 15.63 -26.80
C PRO A 1025 8.48 14.26 -26.20
N GLU A 1026 9.43 13.55 -26.81
CA GLU A 1026 9.63 12.10 -26.69
C GLU A 1026 9.77 11.58 -25.25
N ASN A 1027 10.24 12.42 -24.34
CA ASN A 1027 10.44 12.09 -22.92
C ASN A 1027 9.28 12.57 -22.03
N GLN A 1028 8.16 13.01 -22.59
CA GLN A 1028 6.99 13.53 -21.87
C GLN A 1028 5.73 12.74 -22.24
N ARG A 1029 4.73 12.73 -21.36
CA ARG A 1029 3.39 12.23 -21.69
C ARG A 1029 2.86 12.98 -22.90
N PHE A 1030 2.25 12.25 -23.83
CA PHE A 1030 1.87 12.77 -25.14
C PHE A 1030 1.10 14.09 -25.04
N SER A 1031 1.65 15.15 -25.64
CA SER A 1031 1.21 16.52 -25.41
C SER A 1031 0.48 17.19 -26.58
N LEU A 1032 0.30 16.48 -27.71
CA LEU A 1032 -0.44 17.01 -28.85
C LEU A 1032 -1.96 17.04 -28.60
N GLY A 1033 -2.72 17.58 -29.55
CA GLY A 1033 -4.16 17.82 -29.43
C GLY A 1033 -4.99 16.54 -29.22
N GLN A 1034 -6.15 16.69 -28.57
CA GLN A 1034 -7.07 15.57 -28.33
C GLN A 1034 -7.61 14.96 -29.63
N ASP A 1035 -7.70 15.75 -30.71
CA ASP A 1035 -8.02 15.31 -32.07
C ASP A 1035 -6.91 14.43 -32.68
N VAL A 1036 -5.64 14.69 -32.36
CA VAL A 1036 -4.51 13.83 -32.73
C VAL A 1036 -4.61 12.50 -31.98
N TRP A 1037 -4.88 12.55 -30.67
CA TRP A 1037 -5.15 11.35 -29.86
C TRP A 1037 -6.27 10.51 -30.47
N ALA A 1038 -7.42 11.12 -30.75
CA ALA A 1038 -8.57 10.42 -31.32
C ALA A 1038 -8.25 9.81 -32.70
N GLU A 1039 -7.49 10.52 -33.54
CA GLU A 1039 -7.05 10.01 -34.85
C GLU A 1039 -6.09 8.82 -34.73
N ASN A 1040 -5.09 8.89 -33.85
CA ASN A 1040 -4.16 7.79 -33.57
C ASN A 1040 -4.90 6.55 -33.06
N LEU A 1041 -5.83 6.73 -32.12
CA LEU A 1041 -6.65 5.66 -31.56
C LEU A 1041 -7.55 5.03 -32.65
N SER A 1042 -8.16 5.85 -33.51
CA SER A 1042 -8.96 5.35 -34.63
C SER A 1042 -8.15 4.45 -35.56
N LEU A 1043 -6.89 4.82 -35.86
CA LEU A 1043 -6.00 3.96 -36.64
C LEU A 1043 -5.63 2.68 -35.89
N MET A 1044 -5.13 2.78 -34.65
CA MET A 1044 -4.67 1.64 -33.85
C MET A 1044 -5.74 0.55 -33.67
N PHE A 1045 -6.99 0.95 -33.42
CA PHE A 1045 -8.06 -0.01 -33.14
C PHE A 1045 -8.66 -0.65 -34.40
N THR A 1046 -8.50 -0.03 -35.57
CA THR A 1046 -9.12 -0.49 -36.84
C THR A 1046 -8.13 -1.02 -37.87
N PHE A 1047 -6.83 -0.73 -37.74
CA PHE A 1047 -5.77 -1.29 -38.59
C PHE A 1047 -5.26 -2.64 -38.05
N ARG A 1048 -4.11 -3.14 -38.48
CA ARG A 1048 -3.53 -4.40 -37.98
C ARG A 1048 -2.76 -4.19 -36.66
N GLY A 1049 -2.64 -5.25 -35.89
CA GLY A 1049 -1.94 -5.26 -34.60
C GLY A 1049 -2.89 -5.26 -33.41
N ILE A 1050 -2.30 -5.17 -32.22
CA ILE A 1050 -2.97 -5.27 -30.92
C ILE A 1050 -2.89 -3.90 -30.24
N PRO A 1051 -4.02 -3.17 -30.10
CA PRO A 1051 -4.00 -1.82 -29.53
C PRO A 1051 -3.76 -1.87 -28.02
N THR A 1052 -2.83 -1.03 -27.55
CA THR A 1052 -2.44 -0.89 -26.14
C THR A 1052 -2.53 0.57 -25.70
N LEU A 1053 -3.07 0.80 -24.51
CA LEU A 1053 -3.19 2.12 -23.90
C LEU A 1053 -2.46 2.15 -22.55
N TYR A 1054 -1.58 3.14 -22.34
CA TYR A 1054 -0.95 3.38 -21.05
C TYR A 1054 -1.91 4.08 -20.07
N TYR A 1055 -1.86 3.71 -18.79
CA TYR A 1055 -2.84 4.18 -17.81
C TYR A 1055 -2.98 5.71 -17.76
N GLY A 1056 -4.22 6.17 -17.69
CA GLY A 1056 -4.58 7.59 -17.65
C GLY A 1056 -4.54 8.30 -18.99
N SER A 1057 -4.03 7.71 -20.07
CA SER A 1057 -4.04 8.35 -21.41
C SER A 1057 -5.47 8.56 -21.94
N GLU A 1058 -6.46 7.81 -21.45
CA GLU A 1058 -7.90 8.02 -21.72
C GLU A 1058 -8.44 9.38 -21.24
N VAL A 1059 -7.71 10.07 -20.36
CA VAL A 1059 -8.01 11.42 -19.87
C VAL A 1059 -6.84 12.39 -20.01
N GLU A 1060 -5.87 12.07 -20.86
CA GLU A 1060 -4.64 12.87 -21.05
C GLU A 1060 -3.91 13.14 -19.71
N PHE A 1061 -3.92 12.15 -18.81
CA PHE A 1061 -3.34 12.29 -17.48
C PHE A 1061 -1.87 12.69 -17.56
N LYS A 1062 -1.52 13.76 -16.85
CA LYS A 1062 -0.17 14.34 -16.81
C LYS A 1062 0.39 14.73 -18.20
N LYS A 1063 -0.48 15.10 -19.14
CA LYS A 1063 -0.11 15.67 -20.45
C LYS A 1063 1.07 16.65 -20.35
N GLY A 1064 2.12 16.43 -21.13
CA GLY A 1064 3.32 17.28 -21.19
C GLY A 1064 4.28 17.16 -20.00
N MET A 1065 4.01 16.31 -19.02
CA MET A 1065 4.96 16.05 -17.94
C MET A 1065 6.01 15.04 -18.38
N VAL A 1066 7.27 15.26 -17.99
CA VAL A 1066 8.38 14.32 -18.25
C VAL A 1066 8.04 12.95 -17.65
N ILE A 1067 8.16 11.89 -18.44
CA ILE A 1067 7.74 10.54 -18.09
C ILE A 1067 8.60 9.99 -16.97
N ASP A 1068 9.91 9.89 -17.22
CA ASP A 1068 10.88 9.36 -16.28
C ASP A 1068 12.11 10.28 -16.20
N VAL A 1069 12.51 10.59 -14.98
CA VAL A 1069 13.74 11.33 -14.66
C VAL A 1069 14.51 10.65 -13.54
N GLY A 1070 14.19 9.40 -13.21
CA GLY A 1070 14.73 8.71 -12.04
C GLY A 1070 14.46 9.50 -10.75
N PRO A 1071 15.40 9.51 -9.79
CA PRO A 1071 15.22 10.18 -8.50
C PRO A 1071 15.47 11.70 -8.56
N ASN A 1072 15.22 12.36 -9.70
CA ASN A 1072 15.52 13.79 -9.87
C ASN A 1072 14.27 14.69 -9.73
N LYS A 1073 13.08 14.13 -9.49
CA LYS A 1073 11.83 14.90 -9.34
C LYS A 1073 10.76 14.10 -8.57
N PRO A 1074 9.82 14.75 -7.85
CA PRO A 1074 8.73 14.04 -7.18
C PRO A 1074 7.83 13.32 -8.18
N LEU A 1075 7.36 12.10 -7.86
CA LEU A 1075 6.58 11.27 -8.79
C LEU A 1075 5.31 11.96 -9.26
N GLU A 1076 4.65 12.69 -8.37
CA GLU A 1076 3.44 13.46 -8.71
C GLU A 1076 3.69 14.50 -9.81
N GLN A 1077 4.94 14.89 -10.07
CA GLN A 1077 5.33 15.85 -11.11
C GLN A 1077 5.96 15.16 -12.34
N THR A 1078 5.73 13.86 -12.51
CA THR A 1078 6.19 13.06 -13.65
C THR A 1078 5.00 12.42 -14.39
N GLY A 1079 5.29 11.78 -15.52
CA GLY A 1079 4.34 10.95 -16.26
C GLY A 1079 4.02 9.61 -15.60
N ARG A 1080 4.75 9.23 -14.55
CA ARG A 1080 4.56 8.02 -13.71
C ARG A 1080 3.85 8.35 -12.37
N ALA A 1081 3.09 9.45 -12.34
CA ALA A 1081 2.35 9.89 -11.16
C ALA A 1081 1.20 8.93 -10.78
N TYR A 1082 0.77 9.01 -9.51
CA TYR A 1082 -0.35 8.24 -8.98
C TYR A 1082 -1.67 8.63 -9.66
N PHE A 1083 -2.34 7.67 -10.30
CA PHE A 1083 -3.60 7.92 -11.03
C PHE A 1083 -4.85 7.73 -10.19
N GLY A 1084 -4.78 7.01 -9.06
CA GLY A 1084 -5.95 6.50 -8.34
C GLY A 1084 -6.97 7.54 -7.91
N ASN A 1085 -6.56 8.80 -7.73
CA ASN A 1085 -7.46 9.91 -7.45
C ASN A 1085 -8.51 10.14 -8.54
N ASN A 1086 -8.22 9.78 -9.80
CA ASN A 1086 -9.15 9.93 -10.92
C ASN A 1086 -10.19 8.80 -10.98
N ILE A 1087 -9.94 7.67 -10.32
CA ILE A 1087 -10.78 6.47 -10.41
C ILE A 1087 -11.35 6.06 -9.06
N THR A 1088 -11.56 7.02 -8.16
CA THR A 1088 -12.34 6.84 -6.93
C THR A 1088 -13.82 6.62 -7.26
N GLY A 1089 -14.49 5.76 -6.51
CA GLY A 1089 -15.86 5.29 -6.79
C GLY A 1089 -15.90 3.87 -7.36
N SER A 1090 -17.08 3.50 -7.85
CA SER A 1090 -17.40 2.14 -8.33
C SER A 1090 -18.17 2.19 -9.65
N VAL A 1091 -18.25 1.04 -10.33
CA VAL A 1091 -19.02 0.85 -11.55
C VAL A 1091 -19.49 -0.61 -11.63
N SER A 1092 -20.69 -0.84 -12.18
CA SER A 1092 -21.20 -2.17 -12.46
C SER A 1092 -21.04 -2.50 -13.95
N VAL A 1093 -20.41 -3.63 -14.25
CA VAL A 1093 -20.09 -4.03 -15.64
C VAL A 1093 -20.84 -5.30 -16.01
N SER A 1094 -21.65 -5.22 -17.07
CA SER A 1094 -22.35 -6.39 -17.61
C SER A 1094 -21.56 -7.08 -18.72
N ASN A 1095 -20.74 -6.33 -19.48
CA ASN A 1095 -19.84 -6.85 -20.50
C ASN A 1095 -18.75 -5.82 -20.83
N PHE A 1096 -17.76 -6.18 -21.65
CA PHE A 1096 -16.74 -5.25 -22.14
C PHE A 1096 -17.37 -4.02 -22.79
N GLY A 1097 -17.05 -2.84 -22.28
CA GLY A 1097 -17.61 -1.58 -22.77
C GLY A 1097 -19.08 -1.36 -22.40
N LYS A 1098 -19.72 -2.24 -21.62
CA LYS A 1098 -21.13 -2.14 -21.22
C LYS A 1098 -21.23 -2.06 -19.70
N TYR A 1099 -21.61 -0.89 -19.20
CA TYR A 1099 -21.61 -0.59 -17.77
C TYR A 1099 -22.78 0.30 -17.36
N SER A 1100 -23.05 0.35 -16.05
CA SER A 1100 -24.03 1.24 -15.42
C SER A 1100 -23.57 1.62 -14.00
N GLY A 1101 -24.25 2.60 -13.39
CA GLY A 1101 -24.05 2.94 -11.98
C GLY A 1101 -22.65 3.45 -11.62
N ALA A 1102 -21.94 4.09 -12.56
CA ALA A 1102 -20.64 4.68 -12.27
C ALA A 1102 -20.78 5.86 -11.27
N THR A 1103 -19.90 5.93 -10.28
CA THR A 1103 -19.91 6.97 -9.22
C THR A 1103 -18.52 7.60 -9.03
N GLY A 1104 -18.45 8.70 -8.26
CA GLY A 1104 -17.18 9.34 -7.89
C GLY A 1104 -16.42 9.95 -9.07
N ASN A 1105 -15.11 10.10 -8.93
CA ASN A 1105 -14.25 10.61 -10.00
C ASN A 1105 -14.18 9.64 -11.18
N LEU A 1106 -14.33 8.34 -10.92
CA LEU A 1106 -14.39 7.30 -11.94
C LEU A 1106 -15.50 7.60 -12.96
N ALA A 1107 -16.67 8.07 -12.53
CA ALA A 1107 -17.74 8.47 -13.44
C ALA A 1107 -17.30 9.60 -14.38
N THR A 1108 -16.68 10.65 -13.84
CA THR A 1108 -16.13 11.77 -14.62
C THR A 1108 -15.07 11.30 -15.61
N THR A 1109 -14.17 10.42 -15.18
CA THR A 1109 -13.13 9.84 -16.03
C THR A 1109 -13.71 9.02 -17.17
N LEU A 1110 -14.72 8.18 -16.91
CA LEU A 1110 -15.40 7.43 -17.96
C LEU A 1110 -16.10 8.36 -18.96
N GLU A 1111 -16.65 9.49 -18.54
CA GLU A 1111 -17.32 10.45 -19.43
C GLU A 1111 -16.38 11.36 -20.23
N HIS A 1112 -15.06 11.29 -20.02
CA HIS A 1112 -14.10 12.06 -20.79
C HIS A 1112 -14.20 11.71 -22.30
N PRO A 1113 -14.05 12.69 -23.22
CA PRO A 1113 -14.27 12.43 -24.65
C PRO A 1113 -13.37 11.33 -25.24
N LEU A 1114 -12.09 11.25 -24.83
CA LEU A 1114 -11.20 10.17 -25.27
C LEU A 1114 -11.58 8.82 -24.66
N ALA A 1115 -11.98 8.77 -23.38
CA ALA A 1115 -12.46 7.54 -22.75
C ALA A 1115 -13.70 6.99 -23.48
N GLN A 1116 -14.63 7.87 -23.87
CA GLN A 1116 -15.78 7.51 -24.69
C GLN A 1116 -15.39 7.04 -26.09
N HIS A 1117 -14.43 7.72 -26.75
CA HIS A 1117 -13.88 7.31 -28.03
C HIS A 1117 -13.29 5.90 -27.98
N ILE A 1118 -12.40 5.64 -27.00
CA ILE A 1118 -11.76 4.34 -26.76
C ILE A 1118 -12.80 3.24 -26.52
N ARG A 1119 -13.81 3.52 -25.70
CA ARG A 1119 -14.91 2.58 -25.45
C ARG A 1119 -15.63 2.17 -26.72
N GLN A 1120 -15.98 3.13 -27.58
CA GLN A 1120 -16.65 2.83 -28.85
C GLN A 1120 -15.74 2.06 -29.81
N LEU A 1121 -14.45 2.41 -29.88
CA LEU A 1121 -13.46 1.68 -30.67
C LEU A 1121 -13.33 0.22 -30.22
N ASN A 1122 -13.30 -0.04 -28.91
CA ASN A 1122 -13.31 -1.39 -28.36
C ASN A 1122 -14.57 -2.18 -28.77
N LEU A 1123 -15.74 -1.56 -28.70
CA LEU A 1123 -17.00 -2.19 -29.12
C LEU A 1123 -16.99 -2.53 -30.62
N ILE A 1124 -16.56 -1.59 -31.47
CA ILE A 1124 -16.46 -1.78 -32.92
C ILE A 1124 -15.47 -2.89 -33.26
N ARG A 1125 -14.26 -2.84 -32.68
CA ARG A 1125 -13.22 -3.85 -32.92
C ARG A 1125 -13.71 -5.25 -32.54
N ARG A 1126 -14.39 -5.37 -31.39
CA ARG A 1126 -14.93 -6.66 -30.91
C ARG A 1126 -16.08 -7.19 -31.77
N ALA A 1127 -16.87 -6.32 -32.40
CA ALA A 1127 -17.98 -6.70 -33.27
C ALA A 1127 -17.55 -7.09 -34.69
N VAL A 1128 -16.31 -6.77 -35.10
CA VAL A 1128 -15.82 -6.97 -36.47
C VAL A 1128 -14.53 -7.79 -36.47
N PRO A 1129 -14.61 -9.13 -36.66
CA PRO A 1129 -13.44 -10.02 -36.60
C PRO A 1129 -12.29 -9.63 -37.54
N ALA A 1130 -12.59 -9.01 -38.68
CA ALA A 1130 -11.58 -8.49 -39.61
C ALA A 1130 -10.69 -7.41 -38.98
N LEU A 1131 -11.20 -6.62 -38.03
CA LEU A 1131 -10.40 -5.59 -37.35
C LEU A 1131 -9.43 -6.23 -36.34
N GLN A 1132 -9.85 -7.31 -35.69
CA GLN A 1132 -9.04 -8.07 -34.72
C GLN A 1132 -7.90 -8.84 -35.40
N LYS A 1133 -8.23 -9.72 -36.35
CA LYS A 1133 -7.29 -10.75 -36.88
C LYS A 1133 -6.97 -10.60 -38.36
N GLY A 1134 -7.61 -9.66 -39.05
CA GLY A 1134 -7.61 -9.61 -40.50
C GLY A 1134 -6.31 -9.09 -41.10
N GLN A 1135 -5.98 -9.62 -42.27
CA GLN A 1135 -5.02 -9.03 -43.19
C GLN A 1135 -5.58 -7.73 -43.78
N TYR A 1136 -4.71 -6.87 -44.32
CA TYR A 1136 -5.13 -5.65 -44.99
C TYR A 1136 -4.78 -5.59 -46.48
N SER A 1137 -5.44 -4.69 -47.21
CA SER A 1137 -5.07 -4.32 -48.58
C SER A 1137 -5.33 -2.84 -48.84
N LEU A 1138 -4.46 -2.25 -49.65
CA LEU A 1138 -4.60 -0.89 -50.22
C LEU A 1138 -5.01 -0.92 -51.69
N GLU A 1139 -5.12 -2.10 -52.30
CA GLU A 1139 -5.48 -2.25 -53.71
C GLU A 1139 -6.90 -1.74 -53.94
N GLY A 1140 -7.06 -0.90 -54.97
CA GLY A 1140 -8.37 -0.30 -55.31
C GLY A 1140 -8.89 0.66 -54.23
N VAL A 1141 -8.01 1.32 -53.47
CA VAL A 1141 -8.39 2.36 -52.52
C VAL A 1141 -7.87 3.71 -53.02
N SER A 1142 -8.75 4.71 -53.13
CA SER A 1142 -8.39 6.06 -53.55
C SER A 1142 -9.15 7.12 -52.75
N GLY A 1143 -8.53 8.29 -52.58
CA GLY A 1143 -9.06 9.32 -51.66
C GLY A 1143 -8.84 8.96 -50.18
N GLY A 1144 -8.79 9.98 -49.33
CA GLY A 1144 -8.68 9.82 -47.88
C GLY A 1144 -7.24 9.72 -47.41
N ALA A 1145 -6.99 10.24 -46.20
CA ALA A 1145 -5.65 10.27 -45.60
C ALA A 1145 -5.13 8.87 -45.24
N MET A 1146 -6.03 8.02 -44.75
CA MET A 1146 -5.77 6.67 -44.27
C MET A 1146 -7.02 5.81 -44.53
N ALA A 1147 -6.96 4.96 -45.54
CA ALA A 1147 -8.05 4.07 -45.91
C ALA A 1147 -7.51 2.72 -46.36
N PHE A 1148 -8.19 1.64 -45.97
CA PHE A 1148 -7.74 0.28 -46.23
C PHE A 1148 -8.90 -0.73 -46.11
N LYS A 1149 -8.71 -1.90 -46.72
CA LYS A 1149 -9.61 -3.05 -46.63
C LYS A 1149 -9.08 -4.01 -45.57
N ARG A 1150 -9.95 -4.68 -44.81
CA ARG A 1150 -9.60 -5.74 -43.85
C ARG A 1150 -10.41 -6.99 -44.15
N ARG A 1151 -9.80 -8.17 -44.10
CA ARG A 1151 -10.53 -9.46 -44.14
C ARG A 1151 -9.94 -10.47 -43.19
N PHE A 1152 -10.79 -11.27 -42.57
CA PHE A 1152 -10.42 -12.48 -41.85
C PHE A 1152 -11.38 -13.61 -42.23
N THR A 1153 -10.83 -14.77 -42.61
CA THR A 1153 -11.61 -15.97 -42.85
C THR A 1153 -11.14 -17.14 -41.98
N SER A 1154 -12.10 -17.97 -41.56
CA SER A 1154 -11.88 -19.23 -40.85
C SER A 1154 -12.98 -20.23 -41.28
N SER A 1155 -13.02 -21.41 -40.66
CA SER A 1155 -14.11 -22.38 -40.88
C SER A 1155 -15.50 -21.86 -40.47
N THR A 1156 -15.58 -20.80 -39.66
CA THR A 1156 -16.84 -20.23 -39.12
C THR A 1156 -16.97 -18.73 -39.31
N THR A 1157 -16.02 -18.08 -39.98
CA THR A 1157 -16.00 -16.62 -40.13
C THR A 1157 -15.60 -16.22 -41.54
N ASP A 1158 -16.31 -15.25 -42.11
CA ASP A 1158 -15.88 -14.50 -43.29
C ASP A 1158 -16.25 -13.03 -43.08
N SER A 1159 -15.35 -12.29 -42.41
CA SER A 1159 -15.55 -10.89 -42.07
C SER A 1159 -14.72 -10.04 -43.03
N PHE A 1160 -15.36 -9.11 -43.75
CA PHE A 1160 -14.73 -8.17 -44.66
C PHE A 1160 -15.18 -6.73 -44.34
N ALA A 1161 -14.23 -5.82 -44.13
CA ALA A 1161 -14.50 -4.45 -43.73
C ALA A 1161 -13.72 -3.42 -44.57
N LEU A 1162 -14.36 -2.29 -44.85
CA LEU A 1162 -13.78 -1.12 -45.50
C LEU A 1162 -13.64 -0.03 -44.44
N VAL A 1163 -12.43 0.47 -44.24
CA VAL A 1163 -12.11 1.43 -43.18
C VAL A 1163 -11.60 2.72 -43.79
N ALA A 1164 -12.19 3.85 -43.40
CA ALA A 1164 -11.73 5.18 -43.73
C ALA A 1164 -11.57 6.00 -42.43
N VAL A 1165 -10.37 6.53 -42.19
CA VAL A 1165 -10.02 7.32 -41.00
C VAL A 1165 -9.67 8.75 -41.41
N SER A 1166 -10.29 9.72 -40.74
CA SER A 1166 -10.04 11.16 -40.91
C SER A 1166 -10.23 11.74 -42.31
N GLY A 1167 -10.95 11.05 -43.20
CA GLY A 1167 -11.31 11.59 -44.51
C GLY A 1167 -11.97 10.58 -45.45
N ASP A 1168 -12.65 11.12 -46.46
CA ASP A 1168 -13.42 10.36 -47.45
C ASP A 1168 -12.55 9.41 -48.26
N ALA A 1169 -13.06 8.23 -48.60
CA ALA A 1169 -12.34 7.26 -49.41
C ALA A 1169 -13.27 6.50 -50.37
N THR A 1170 -12.75 6.07 -51.50
CA THR A 1170 -13.43 5.25 -52.49
C THR A 1170 -12.73 3.90 -52.61
N PHE A 1171 -13.51 2.84 -52.53
CA PHE A 1171 -13.07 1.46 -52.60
C PHE A 1171 -13.61 0.82 -53.87
N THR A 1172 -12.73 0.33 -54.74
CA THR A 1172 -13.06 -0.34 -56.00
C THR A 1172 -12.61 -1.80 -56.00
N GLY A 1173 -13.17 -2.57 -56.91
CA GLY A 1173 -12.95 -4.01 -57.02
C GLY A 1173 -13.40 -4.79 -55.79
N ILE A 1174 -14.27 -4.23 -54.94
CA ILE A 1174 -14.77 -4.88 -53.72
C ILE A 1174 -15.87 -5.91 -54.03
N PRO A 1175 -16.11 -6.91 -53.19
CA PRO A 1175 -17.23 -7.83 -53.37
C PRO A 1175 -18.57 -7.10 -53.39
N ASN A 1176 -19.45 -7.51 -54.31
CA ASN A 1176 -20.85 -7.07 -54.30
C ASN A 1176 -21.58 -7.63 -53.08
N GLY A 1177 -22.55 -6.86 -52.58
CA GLY A 1177 -23.35 -7.24 -51.42
C GLY A 1177 -23.80 -6.05 -50.61
N THR A 1178 -24.39 -6.34 -49.44
CA THR A 1178 -24.86 -5.32 -48.51
C THR A 1178 -23.79 -5.03 -47.47
N TYR A 1179 -23.37 -3.78 -47.38
CA TYR A 1179 -22.44 -3.26 -46.40
C TYR A 1179 -23.19 -2.42 -45.37
N THR A 1180 -22.85 -2.58 -44.10
CA THR A 1180 -23.40 -1.75 -43.03
C THR A 1180 -22.26 -1.07 -42.27
N ASP A 1181 -22.37 0.25 -42.07
CA ASP A 1181 -21.43 1.01 -41.27
C ASP A 1181 -21.61 0.72 -39.78
N ALA A 1182 -20.56 0.20 -39.13
CA ALA A 1182 -20.57 -0.09 -37.71
C ALA A 1182 -20.67 1.17 -36.83
N VAL A 1183 -20.35 2.35 -37.39
CA VAL A 1183 -20.43 3.64 -36.68
C VAL A 1183 -21.84 4.21 -36.72
N THR A 1184 -22.38 4.43 -37.91
CA THR A 1184 -23.67 5.13 -38.07
C THR A 1184 -24.87 4.21 -38.23
N GLY A 1185 -24.65 2.96 -38.66
CA GLY A 1185 -25.69 2.05 -39.11
C GLY A 1185 -26.14 2.25 -40.56
N ASP A 1186 -25.51 3.15 -41.32
CA ASP A 1186 -25.81 3.37 -42.74
C ASP A 1186 -25.62 2.07 -43.54
N VAL A 1187 -26.59 1.76 -44.41
CA VAL A 1187 -26.61 0.53 -45.20
C VAL A 1187 -26.45 0.88 -46.68
N LYS A 1188 -25.51 0.20 -47.35
CA LYS A 1188 -25.22 0.38 -48.77
C LYS A 1188 -25.24 -0.97 -49.49
N THR A 1189 -25.95 -1.03 -50.60
CA THR A 1189 -25.90 -2.20 -51.50
C THR A 1189 -24.96 -1.89 -52.65
N VAL A 1190 -23.92 -2.71 -52.80
CA VAL A 1190 -22.91 -2.59 -53.84
C VAL A 1190 -23.17 -3.65 -54.92
N SER A 1191 -23.33 -3.22 -56.18
CA SER A 1191 -23.58 -4.08 -57.34
C SER A 1191 -22.55 -3.94 -58.47
N ASN A 1192 -21.74 -2.89 -58.43
CA ASN A 1192 -20.72 -2.56 -59.43
C ASN A 1192 -19.28 -2.69 -58.88
N GLY A 1193 -19.12 -3.33 -57.72
CA GLY A 1193 -17.82 -3.49 -57.04
C GLY A 1193 -17.17 -2.19 -56.60
N SER A 1194 -17.93 -1.12 -56.36
CA SER A 1194 -17.41 0.18 -55.89
C SER A 1194 -18.26 0.78 -54.78
N LEU A 1195 -17.61 1.40 -53.78
CA LEU A 1195 -18.26 2.17 -52.72
C LEU A 1195 -17.42 3.40 -52.33
N SER A 1196 -18.04 4.58 -52.35
CA SER A 1196 -17.46 5.80 -51.78
C SER A 1196 -18.03 6.06 -50.39
N ILE A 1197 -17.14 6.34 -49.45
CA ILE A 1197 -17.41 6.56 -48.03
C ILE A 1197 -17.08 8.00 -47.68
N ASN A 1198 -18.01 8.69 -47.02
CA ASN A 1198 -17.75 10.00 -46.43
C ASN A 1198 -17.41 9.84 -44.94
N ALA A 1199 -16.16 10.13 -44.56
CA ALA A 1199 -15.68 10.02 -43.19
C ALA A 1199 -15.31 11.43 -42.67
N PRO A 1200 -16.00 11.92 -41.62
CA PRO A 1200 -16.02 13.35 -41.35
C PRO A 1200 -14.78 13.83 -40.57
N GLY A 1201 -13.72 14.27 -41.23
CA GLY A 1201 -12.61 15.02 -40.59
C GLY A 1201 -11.86 14.30 -39.47
N LYS A 1202 -10.86 14.98 -38.90
CA LYS A 1202 -9.86 14.38 -38.01
C LYS A 1202 -10.44 13.72 -36.75
N GLY A 1203 -9.99 12.50 -36.47
CA GLY A 1203 -10.41 11.70 -35.30
C GLY A 1203 -11.68 10.88 -35.52
N ASN A 1204 -12.39 11.08 -36.64
CA ASN A 1204 -13.59 10.32 -36.99
C ASN A 1204 -13.26 9.19 -37.98
N LEU A 1205 -14.16 8.21 -38.05
CA LEU A 1205 -13.95 7.01 -38.85
C LEU A 1205 -15.27 6.43 -39.37
N ARG A 1206 -15.17 5.63 -40.44
CA ARG A 1206 -16.25 4.81 -41.00
C ARG A 1206 -15.76 3.38 -41.17
N VAL A 1207 -16.60 2.41 -40.82
CA VAL A 1207 -16.28 0.97 -40.93
C VAL A 1207 -17.46 0.26 -41.57
N TYR A 1208 -17.43 0.14 -42.89
CA TYR A 1208 -18.46 -0.57 -43.65
C TYR A 1208 -18.12 -2.05 -43.71
N VAL A 1209 -18.97 -2.88 -43.10
CA VAL A 1209 -18.77 -4.33 -43.01
C VAL A 1209 -19.70 -5.02 -43.99
N LEU A 1210 -19.16 -5.88 -44.86
CA LEU A 1210 -19.93 -6.72 -45.75
C LEU A 1210 -20.70 -7.77 -44.93
N SER A 1211 -22.00 -7.88 -45.15
CA SER A 1211 -22.80 -8.97 -44.61
C SER A 1211 -22.58 -10.22 -45.46
N THR A 1212 -21.86 -11.20 -44.93
CA THR A 1212 -21.64 -12.50 -45.58
C THR A 1212 -22.56 -13.56 -45.00
N ALA A 1213 -22.67 -14.71 -45.67
CA ALA A 1213 -23.45 -15.84 -45.16
C ALA A 1213 -22.92 -16.38 -43.82
N MET A 1214 -21.60 -16.29 -43.58
CA MET A 1214 -20.96 -16.78 -42.35
C MET A 1214 -20.83 -15.71 -41.27
N THR A 1215 -20.82 -14.43 -41.65
CA THR A 1215 -20.64 -13.32 -40.71
C THR A 1215 -21.50 -12.15 -41.16
N PRO A 1216 -22.72 -12.05 -40.62
CA PRO A 1216 -23.57 -10.89 -40.83
C PRO A 1216 -22.89 -9.61 -40.36
N ALA A 1217 -23.14 -8.49 -41.04
CA ALA A 1217 -22.67 -7.19 -40.57
C ALA A 1217 -23.32 -6.86 -39.21
N PRO A 1218 -22.58 -6.28 -38.24
CA PRO A 1218 -23.07 -6.12 -36.86
C PRO A 1218 -24.14 -5.02 -36.68
N GLY A 1219 -24.51 -4.30 -37.75
CA GLY A 1219 -25.36 -3.11 -37.64
C GLY A 1219 -24.61 -1.95 -36.99
N LYS A 1220 -25.37 -0.99 -36.43
CA LYS A 1220 -24.80 0.11 -35.65
C LYS A 1220 -24.29 -0.41 -34.29
N VAL A 1221 -22.98 -0.32 -34.08
CA VAL A 1221 -22.33 -0.75 -32.83
C VAL A 1221 -22.25 0.40 -31.82
N VAL A 1222 -22.05 1.63 -32.30
CA VAL A 1222 -21.93 2.82 -31.46
C VAL A 1222 -23.22 3.07 -30.71
N ASP A 1223 -23.15 3.02 -29.38
CA ASP A 1223 -24.32 3.01 -28.50
C ASP A 1223 -24.56 4.32 -27.74
N ARG A 1224 -23.81 5.37 -28.08
CA ARG A 1224 -23.95 6.71 -27.48
C ARG A 1224 -24.16 7.79 -28.53
N THR A 1225 -24.86 8.83 -28.12
CA THR A 1225 -25.12 10.04 -28.91
C THR A 1225 -24.26 11.20 -28.41
N GLY A 1226 -24.01 12.20 -29.26
CA GLY A 1226 -23.31 13.43 -28.84
C GLY A 1226 -21.80 13.27 -28.61
N LEU A 1227 -21.18 12.24 -29.19
CA LEU A 1227 -19.74 12.04 -29.11
C LEU A 1227 -18.95 13.15 -29.81
N THR A 1228 -17.82 13.55 -29.23
CA THR A 1228 -16.89 14.53 -29.83
C THR A 1228 -16.26 13.97 -31.11
N TYR A 1229 -15.84 12.71 -31.05
CA TYR A 1229 -15.18 11.96 -32.13
C TYR A 1229 -16.00 10.73 -32.50
N LEU A 1230 -15.60 10.04 -33.57
CA LEU A 1230 -16.30 8.85 -34.08
C LEU A 1230 -17.71 9.16 -34.62
N LYS A 1231 -17.85 10.34 -35.26
CA LYS A 1231 -19.05 10.78 -35.97
C LYS A 1231 -19.20 10.12 -37.30
#